data_AF-A0A8H7M5H5-F1
#
_entry.id   AF-A0A8H7M5H5-F1
#
_cell.length_a   1.000
_cell.length_b   1.000
_cell.length_c   1.000
_cell.angle_alpha   90.00
_cell.angle_beta   90.00
_cell.angle_gamma   90.00
#
_symmetry.space_group_name_H-M   'P 1'
#
loop_
_entity.id
_entity.type
_entity.pdbx_description
1 polymer ?
#
loop_
_entity_poly.entity_id
_entity_poly.type
_entity_poly.pdbx_seq_one_letter_code
_entity_poly.pdbx_strand_id
1 'polypeptide(L)'
;MIAKGYLRTITSSPIDDCEGYDKPSSKLSNPSSLVSLSNSYDGPPSTDRPIPSWDKPSWVAAHPTEPGLIAATNEVTDGKVHLFRYLKDGKLKLLESVGTDGEDPAHLAVLEDEIVVGNYSSGNLLSIPLSTSAPHLGSVSPSIQLTGSGPNKSRQSSPHPHQIFPYKGRLYVPDLGSDRVIQYEKKDGQWVEVGDIKSHEPGAGPRHVQIHDEILYVIEELTNTLSAYSLSDGKHIASLSTLPSPPPNLTVSSSTTGSSPTPSSAAPEGAPSALPLLAAELLLVTHPEPLLFATNRNETHPEGDSITIFSPIKDGNTDAFKLVNSVRTGLNHARGAAFGGDKDKWLIVGGADKGGVKIFERDGKDLRPVVGIAGVIAPTGFLWGVASPSPIPVSAMSSVHPRWGRPLDDYVGSYDLAAAKKRIDITSTMKAEAEESISQVVRLAGPSQYPDPEGTKVVTLQVLESILNLSMCPQTYHYFADPPLISGCLKLMGTVEADNRMSPFSYEYGYLCFKIIVLAIGTNILLRTENLDMTIANMESDTNTELILILSGHVSRAIKSEIEIGNAGQLCSWVLGWVRVQDRRQLQLTHLMLRSDILLLLNMLWDDRHFFLKTYMMTHSPGLSGVMFVLWRYLYSNSIFVESLPSENLAIPFCEILWRYFLVATTDQLESLVYINNDVQLSSKADQWTDSSKHVTLDDLRIVLQAYTGRMSLVDSPTYLSFEINAILVLLNFVTQIMQPGVEFLLPPLIGNTLDRIWEIINNKKEDDQETIIGIGRVFGLIGRYAVLDLVETLAGRDLPDMVARAMIVLEPYSTKASESYMYGVLGKHDGIILAA
;
A
#
# COMPACT_ATOMS: atom_id res chain seq x y z
N MET A 1 19.88 25.51 -5.08
CA MET A 1 19.08 24.95 -6.20
C MET A 1 18.12 23.83 -5.76
N ILE A 2 17.91 23.59 -4.45
CA ILE A 2 17.24 22.36 -3.94
C ILE A 2 15.99 22.65 -3.06
N ALA A 3 15.65 23.92 -2.77
CA ALA A 3 14.43 24.22 -1.97
C ALA A 3 13.20 24.64 -2.80
N LYS A 4 13.39 25.28 -3.96
CA LYS A 4 12.26 25.77 -4.79
C LYS A 4 11.49 24.67 -5.54
N GLY A 5 12.06 23.47 -5.70
CA GLY A 5 11.43 22.36 -6.43
C GLY A 5 10.62 21.38 -5.58
N TYR A 6 10.70 21.48 -4.25
CA TYR A 6 10.19 20.43 -3.34
C TYR A 6 9.12 20.91 -2.35
N LEU A 7 8.95 22.23 -2.15
CA LEU A 7 7.78 22.76 -1.43
C LEU A 7 6.60 22.81 -2.40
N ARG A 8 5.63 21.91 -2.24
CA ARG A 8 4.36 21.93 -2.96
C ARG A 8 3.33 22.51 -2.02
N THR A 9 2.71 23.59 -2.45
CA THR A 9 1.69 24.28 -1.67
C THR A 9 0.33 23.92 -2.24
N ILE A 10 -0.60 23.52 -1.38
CA ILE A 10 -2.02 23.44 -1.74
C ILE A 10 -2.54 24.88 -1.71
N THR A 11 -2.76 25.47 -2.89
CA THR A 11 -3.34 26.79 -3.12
C THR A 11 -4.64 26.66 -3.91
N SER A 12 -5.53 27.65 -3.80
CA SER A 12 -6.78 27.73 -4.57
C SER A 12 -6.65 28.16 -6.04
N SER A 13 -5.43 28.34 -6.57
CA SER A 13 -5.17 28.65 -8.00
C SER A 13 -3.72 28.36 -8.43
N PRO A 14 -3.45 28.09 -9.74
CA PRO A 14 -2.11 27.83 -10.25
C PRO A 14 -1.28 29.13 -10.32
N ILE A 15 -0.09 29.13 -9.71
CA ILE A 15 0.86 30.25 -9.82
C ILE A 15 1.72 30.02 -11.07
N ASP A 16 1.62 30.93 -12.04
CA ASP A 16 2.54 31.04 -13.17
C ASP A 16 3.93 31.51 -12.70
N ASP A 17 4.96 30.94 -13.34
CA ASP A 17 6.39 31.13 -13.06
C ASP A 17 6.81 32.61 -12.96
N CYS A 18 7.38 33.00 -11.81
CA CYS A 18 8.08 34.29 -11.67
C CYS A 18 9.60 34.06 -11.53
N GLU A 19 10.33 34.32 -12.63
CA GLU A 19 11.79 34.41 -12.66
C GLU A 19 12.29 35.70 -11.98
N GLY A 20 13.28 35.57 -11.09
CA GLY A 20 14.02 36.70 -10.55
C GLY A 20 14.79 36.42 -9.26
N TYR A 21 16.11 36.58 -9.33
CA TYR A 21 17.07 36.85 -8.24
C TYR A 21 17.87 35.72 -7.55
N ASP A 22 19.19 35.89 -7.71
CA ASP A 22 20.43 35.60 -6.96
C ASP A 22 20.72 34.25 -6.30
N LYS A 23 21.88 33.68 -6.71
CA LYS A 23 22.51 32.43 -6.23
C LYS A 23 23.23 32.63 -4.89
N PRO A 24 23.05 31.71 -3.91
CA PRO A 24 24.24 31.15 -3.23
C PRO A 24 24.18 29.67 -2.76
N SER A 25 25.41 29.15 -2.58
CA SER A 25 26.00 27.97 -1.89
C SER A 25 25.36 26.57 -1.89
N SER A 26 26.15 25.60 -2.34
CA SER A 26 25.90 24.16 -2.49
C SER A 26 26.24 23.34 -1.23
N LYS A 27 25.31 23.18 -0.29
CA LYS A 27 25.38 22.14 0.78
C LYS A 27 23.98 21.75 1.28
N LEU A 28 23.24 20.94 0.52
CA LEU A 28 22.04 20.22 0.97
C LEU A 28 21.89 18.96 0.10
N SER A 29 22.14 17.78 0.66
CA SER A 29 21.79 16.50 0.04
C SER A 29 20.40 16.09 0.54
N ASN A 30 19.42 16.11 -0.36
CA ASN A 30 18.03 15.64 -0.24
C ASN A 30 17.18 16.12 0.96
N PRO A 31 16.46 17.26 0.85
CA PRO A 31 15.16 17.40 1.48
C PRO A 31 14.10 16.73 0.59
N SER A 32 13.41 15.73 1.14
CA SER A 32 12.25 15.08 0.54
C SER A 32 11.15 16.09 0.19
N SER A 33 10.27 15.74 -0.76
CA SER A 33 9.13 16.57 -1.13
C SER A 33 8.30 16.96 0.10
N LEU A 34 7.74 18.17 0.12
CA LEU A 34 7.11 18.77 1.29
C LEU A 34 5.77 19.35 0.85
N VAL A 35 4.69 18.92 1.50
CA VAL A 35 3.36 19.49 1.27
C VAL A 35 3.09 20.54 2.35
N SER A 36 2.71 21.73 1.92
CA SER A 36 2.29 22.84 2.77
C SER A 36 0.88 23.29 2.37
N LEU A 37 0.07 23.70 3.34
CA LEU A 37 -1.23 24.35 3.10
C LEU A 37 -1.04 25.88 3.07
N SER A 38 -1.72 26.60 2.17
CA SER A 38 -1.70 28.08 2.15
C SER A 38 -3.03 28.70 1.69
N ASN A 39 -3.29 29.94 2.10
CA ASN A 39 -4.47 30.71 1.67
C ASN A 39 -4.13 31.60 0.46
N SER A 40 -5.02 31.74 -0.52
CA SER A 40 -4.96 32.84 -1.49
C SER A 40 -6.17 33.77 -1.30
N TYR A 41 -5.99 35.08 -1.54
CA TYR A 41 -7.05 36.10 -1.47
C TYR A 41 -7.20 36.76 -2.84
N ASP A 42 -8.44 36.94 -3.29
CA ASP A 42 -8.86 37.21 -4.67
C ASP A 42 -8.47 38.60 -5.24
N GLY A 43 -8.01 38.59 -6.51
CA GLY A 43 -8.22 39.69 -7.46
C GLY A 43 -9.51 39.48 -8.29
N PRO A 44 -10.02 40.49 -9.02
CA PRO A 44 -11.35 40.43 -9.62
C PRO A 44 -11.46 39.34 -10.71
N PRO A 45 -12.64 38.72 -10.87
CA PRO A 45 -12.81 37.46 -11.60
C PRO A 45 -12.68 37.65 -13.12
N SER A 46 -11.81 36.86 -13.75
CA SER A 46 -11.82 36.63 -15.19
C SER A 46 -12.83 35.55 -15.55
N THR A 47 -13.61 35.80 -16.60
CA THR A 47 -14.78 35.04 -17.04
C THR A 47 -14.44 33.77 -17.84
N ASP A 48 -13.77 32.80 -17.24
CA ASP A 48 -13.72 31.43 -17.76
C ASP A 48 -13.95 30.42 -16.61
N ARG A 49 -14.67 29.34 -16.93
CA ARG A 49 -15.38 28.42 -16.01
C ARG A 49 -14.63 28.07 -14.71
N PRO A 50 -15.26 28.18 -13.51
CA PRO A 50 -14.58 28.04 -12.23
C PRO A 50 -14.25 26.58 -11.88
N ILE A 51 -12.97 26.34 -11.57
CA ILE A 51 -12.52 25.23 -10.71
C ILE A 51 -12.98 25.58 -9.28
N PRO A 52 -13.41 24.64 -8.42
CA PRO A 52 -13.80 24.98 -7.05
C PRO A 52 -12.62 25.65 -6.31
N SER A 53 -12.86 26.84 -5.76
CA SER A 53 -11.92 27.55 -4.89
C SER A 53 -11.71 26.77 -3.58
N TRP A 54 -10.45 26.61 -3.17
CA TRP A 54 -10.06 25.94 -1.93
C TRP A 54 -9.71 26.96 -0.85
N ASP A 55 -10.68 27.32 -0.03
CA ASP A 55 -10.50 28.36 0.99
C ASP A 55 -10.02 27.76 2.30
N LYS A 56 -8.94 28.32 2.86
CA LYS A 56 -8.52 28.16 4.26
C LYS A 56 -8.15 26.72 4.71
N PRO A 57 -7.31 25.98 3.97
CA PRO A 57 -6.82 24.69 4.44
C PRO A 57 -5.99 24.84 5.74
N SER A 58 -6.42 24.19 6.82
CA SER A 58 -5.94 24.46 8.19
C SER A 58 -5.04 23.38 8.77
N TRP A 59 -5.38 22.10 8.52
CA TRP A 59 -4.65 20.93 9.02
C TRP A 59 -4.52 19.85 7.96
N VAL A 60 -3.45 19.06 8.04
CA VAL A 60 -3.17 17.94 7.12
C VAL A 60 -2.57 16.76 7.88
N ALA A 61 -2.99 15.55 7.54
CA ALA A 61 -2.40 14.32 8.05
C ALA A 61 -2.42 13.21 6.99
N ALA A 62 -1.45 12.31 7.03
CA ALA A 62 -1.40 11.14 6.17
C ALA A 62 -2.04 9.92 6.85
N HIS A 63 -2.54 8.97 6.06
CA HIS A 63 -2.97 7.68 6.55
C HIS A 63 -1.80 6.91 7.18
N PRO A 64 -1.98 6.27 8.36
CA PRO A 64 -0.90 5.60 9.07
C PRO A 64 -0.26 4.44 8.28
N THR A 65 -1.04 3.69 7.51
CA THR A 65 -0.56 2.55 6.70
C THR A 65 -0.45 2.84 5.20
N GLU A 66 -1.02 3.95 4.72
CA GLU A 66 -1.02 4.32 3.31
C GLU A 66 -0.62 5.79 3.15
N PRO A 67 0.65 6.17 3.38
CA PRO A 67 1.06 7.59 3.48
C PRO A 67 0.80 8.43 2.22
N GLY A 68 0.48 7.78 1.10
CA GLY A 68 0.00 8.43 -0.11
C GLY A 68 -1.44 8.95 -0.02
N LEU A 69 -2.25 8.52 0.96
CA LEU A 69 -3.56 9.08 1.27
C LEU A 69 -3.41 10.17 2.31
N ILE A 70 -3.86 11.38 1.96
CA ILE A 70 -3.67 12.58 2.76
C ILE A 70 -5.04 13.21 3.00
N ALA A 71 -5.42 13.32 4.26
CA ALA A 71 -6.62 14.04 4.67
C ALA A 71 -6.25 15.48 5.05
N ALA A 72 -7.08 16.44 4.67
CA ALA A 72 -6.96 17.82 5.09
C ALA A 72 -8.32 18.42 5.46
N THR A 73 -8.31 19.35 6.41
CA THR A 73 -9.48 20.16 6.80
C THR A 73 -9.37 21.56 6.22
N ASN A 74 -10.50 22.22 6.03
CA ASN A 74 -10.59 23.66 5.76
C ASN A 74 -11.32 24.38 6.90
N GLU A 75 -10.64 25.34 7.54
CA GLU A 75 -11.17 26.12 8.68
C GLU A 75 -12.08 27.24 8.17
N VAL A 76 -13.26 26.82 7.73
CA VAL A 76 -14.40 27.63 7.27
C VAL A 76 -15.68 27.21 7.98
N THR A 77 -16.70 28.06 7.94
CA THR A 77 -18.00 27.79 8.57
C THR A 77 -18.69 26.53 8.03
N ASP A 78 -18.69 26.29 6.71
CA ASP A 78 -19.13 25.01 6.12
C ASP A 78 -17.91 24.07 5.95
N GLY A 79 -17.42 23.57 7.09
CA GLY A 79 -16.21 22.77 7.17
C GLY A 79 -16.30 21.46 6.40
N LYS A 80 -15.17 21.04 5.82
CA LYS A 80 -15.03 19.80 5.05
C LYS A 80 -13.75 19.08 5.41
N VAL A 81 -13.80 17.76 5.25
CA VAL A 81 -12.62 16.92 5.10
C VAL A 81 -12.44 16.63 3.63
N HIS A 82 -11.23 16.82 3.16
CA HIS A 82 -10.80 16.53 1.82
C HIS A 82 -9.76 15.42 1.85
N LEU A 83 -9.98 14.37 1.08
CA LEU A 83 -9.02 13.27 0.95
C LEU A 83 -8.32 13.36 -0.40
N PHE A 84 -7.00 13.32 -0.37
CA PHE A 84 -6.13 13.41 -1.53
C PHE A 84 -5.28 12.15 -1.68
N ARG A 85 -4.87 11.88 -2.92
CA ARG A 85 -3.76 10.98 -3.23
C ARG A 85 -2.51 11.79 -3.58
N TYR A 86 -1.41 11.52 -2.90
CA TYR A 86 -0.08 11.99 -3.25
C TYR A 86 0.47 11.18 -4.42
N LEU A 87 0.69 11.85 -5.55
CA LEU A 87 1.15 11.23 -6.79
C LEU A 87 2.68 11.24 -6.89
N LYS A 88 3.23 10.32 -7.68
CA LYS A 88 4.69 10.18 -7.90
C LYS A 88 5.35 11.42 -8.51
N ASP A 89 4.60 12.25 -9.24
CA ASP A 89 5.07 13.53 -9.79
C ASP A 89 5.08 14.67 -8.73
N GLY A 90 4.74 14.33 -7.48
CA GLY A 90 4.68 15.24 -6.35
C GLY A 90 3.42 16.08 -6.29
N LYS A 91 2.42 15.83 -7.14
CA LYS A 91 1.12 16.51 -7.10
C LYS A 91 0.14 15.79 -6.18
N LEU A 92 -0.88 16.53 -5.74
CA LEU A 92 -2.02 15.97 -5.02
C LEU A 92 -3.22 15.87 -5.95
N LYS A 93 -3.87 14.71 -5.96
CA LYS A 93 -5.15 14.49 -6.63
C LYS A 93 -6.24 14.44 -5.57
N LEU A 94 -7.20 15.36 -5.61
CA LEU A 94 -8.42 15.24 -4.80
C LEU A 94 -9.13 13.93 -5.18
N LEU A 95 -9.43 13.10 -4.19
CA LEU A 95 -10.23 11.88 -4.34
C LEU A 95 -11.68 12.17 -3.99
N GLU A 96 -11.92 12.57 -2.74
CA GLU A 96 -13.25 12.73 -2.17
C GLU A 96 -13.29 13.90 -1.19
N SER A 97 -14.49 14.39 -0.90
CA SER A 97 -14.71 15.41 0.12
C SER A 97 -16.04 15.19 0.81
N VAL A 98 -16.08 15.41 2.11
CA VAL A 98 -17.29 15.27 2.92
C VAL A 98 -17.42 16.45 3.87
N GLY A 99 -18.65 16.91 4.07
CA GLY A 99 -18.94 17.96 5.05
C GLY A 99 -18.74 17.46 6.48
N THR A 100 -18.33 18.35 7.39
CA THR A 100 -18.14 18.04 8.80
C THR A 100 -19.35 18.41 9.66
N ASP A 101 -20.48 18.81 9.06
CA ASP A 101 -21.72 19.20 9.77
C ASP A 101 -21.44 20.08 11.01
N GLY A 102 -20.46 20.98 10.87
CA GLY A 102 -19.87 21.75 11.95
C GLY A 102 -18.89 22.80 11.40
N GLU A 103 -18.54 23.75 12.26
CA GLU A 103 -17.90 24.99 11.85
C GLU A 103 -16.42 25.03 12.23
N ASP A 104 -15.58 25.48 11.29
CA ASP A 104 -14.15 25.70 11.45
C ASP A 104 -13.39 24.45 11.95
N PRO A 105 -13.31 23.35 11.18
CA PRO A 105 -12.52 22.17 11.55
C PRO A 105 -11.04 22.54 11.68
N ALA A 106 -10.55 22.51 12.92
CA ALA A 106 -9.20 22.96 13.27
C ALA A 106 -8.18 21.82 13.25
N HIS A 107 -8.62 20.57 13.44
CA HIS A 107 -7.75 19.40 13.46
C HIS A 107 -8.50 18.13 13.07
N LEU A 108 -7.79 17.18 12.45
CA LEU A 108 -8.24 15.81 12.25
C LEU A 108 -7.16 14.81 12.68
N ALA A 109 -7.60 13.63 13.11
CA ALA A 109 -6.74 12.46 13.25
C ALA A 109 -7.17 11.41 12.22
N VAL A 110 -6.20 10.83 11.52
CA VAL A 110 -6.42 9.72 10.60
C VAL A 110 -6.06 8.43 11.35
N LEU A 111 -7.07 7.62 11.65
CA LEU A 111 -6.91 6.25 12.16
C LEU A 111 -6.88 5.27 10.97
N GLU A 112 -6.76 3.96 11.24
CA GLU A 112 -6.70 2.95 10.17
C GLU A 112 -8.01 2.83 9.37
N ASP A 113 -9.16 3.02 10.02
CA ASP A 113 -10.49 2.78 9.46
C ASP A 113 -11.44 3.98 9.59
N GLU A 114 -10.97 5.12 10.14
CA GLU A 114 -11.77 6.34 10.26
C GLU A 114 -10.91 7.61 10.36
N ILE A 115 -11.51 8.75 9.97
CA ILE A 115 -11.02 10.09 10.26
C ILE A 115 -11.89 10.65 11.38
N VAL A 116 -11.27 11.10 12.47
CA VAL A 116 -11.96 11.81 13.55
C VAL A 116 -11.64 13.30 13.45
N VAL A 117 -12.67 14.13 13.43
CA VAL A 117 -12.56 15.58 13.20
C VAL A 117 -13.02 16.35 14.41
N GLY A 118 -12.30 17.42 14.77
CA GLY A 118 -12.71 18.41 15.75
C GLY A 118 -13.08 19.74 15.10
N ASN A 119 -14.36 20.11 15.22
CA ASN A 119 -14.87 21.40 14.74
C ASN A 119 -14.76 22.44 15.85
N TYR A 120 -13.93 23.47 15.62
CA TYR A 120 -13.56 24.43 16.66
C TYR A 120 -14.73 25.33 17.05
N SER A 121 -15.41 25.96 16.09
CA SER A 121 -16.40 27.01 16.39
C SER A 121 -17.73 26.43 16.87
N SER A 122 -18.17 25.31 16.30
CA SER A 122 -19.40 24.61 16.71
C SER A 122 -19.22 23.73 17.95
N GLY A 123 -17.97 23.42 18.33
CA GLY A 123 -17.69 22.67 19.56
C GLY A 123 -18.17 21.22 19.51
N ASN A 124 -18.04 20.55 18.38
CA ASN A 124 -18.44 19.14 18.21
C ASN A 124 -17.35 18.29 17.56
N LEU A 125 -17.46 16.98 17.77
CA LEU A 125 -16.64 15.95 17.13
C LEU A 125 -17.48 15.07 16.22
N LEU A 126 -16.84 14.44 15.25
CA LEU A 126 -17.45 13.39 14.42
C LEU A 126 -16.39 12.44 13.92
N SER A 127 -16.85 11.29 13.43
CA SER A 127 -16.03 10.29 12.76
C SER A 127 -16.55 10.07 11.34
N ILE A 128 -15.62 9.87 10.42
CA ILE A 128 -15.88 9.58 9.01
C ILE A 128 -15.20 8.24 8.75
N PRO A 129 -15.93 7.16 8.43
CA PRO A 129 -15.31 5.90 8.04
C PRO A 129 -14.33 6.14 6.90
N LEU A 130 -13.13 5.57 7.02
CA LEU A 130 -12.04 5.74 6.09
C LEU A 130 -11.62 4.39 5.54
N SER A 131 -11.48 4.32 4.24
CA SER A 131 -10.95 3.16 3.54
C SER A 131 -9.74 3.60 2.73
N THR A 132 -8.69 2.79 2.76
CA THR A 132 -7.54 2.96 1.87
C THR A 132 -7.92 2.73 0.40
N SER A 133 -9.09 2.13 0.19
CA SER A 133 -9.72 1.88 -1.10
C SER A 133 -11.00 2.71 -1.31
N ALA A 134 -11.33 3.10 -2.54
CA ALA A 134 -12.55 3.84 -2.86
C ALA A 134 -13.82 2.97 -2.62
N PRO A 135 -14.98 3.53 -2.22
CA PRO A 135 -15.14 4.90 -1.76
C PRO A 135 -14.38 5.07 -0.45
N HIS A 136 -13.55 6.10 -0.41
CA HIS A 136 -12.60 6.27 0.66
C HIS A 136 -13.26 6.84 1.91
N LEU A 137 -14.26 7.72 1.75
CA LEU A 137 -14.98 8.35 2.85
C LEU A 137 -16.40 7.76 2.93
N GLY A 138 -16.74 7.22 4.09
CA GLY A 138 -18.10 6.75 4.40
C GLY A 138 -19.02 7.85 4.93
N SER A 139 -20.24 7.46 5.28
CA SER A 139 -21.22 8.37 5.91
C SER A 139 -20.71 8.90 7.25
N VAL A 140 -20.81 10.21 7.43
CA VAL A 140 -20.44 10.90 8.67
C VAL A 140 -21.24 10.35 9.85
N SER A 141 -20.57 10.06 10.95
CA SER A 141 -21.22 9.65 12.20
C SER A 141 -22.11 10.78 12.74
N PRO A 142 -23.10 10.46 13.59
CA PRO A 142 -23.74 11.48 14.41
C PRO A 142 -22.68 12.31 15.17
N SER A 143 -22.86 13.63 15.19
CA SER A 143 -21.92 14.52 15.88
C SER A 143 -22.00 14.35 17.40
N ILE A 144 -20.85 14.35 18.06
CA ILE A 144 -20.72 14.39 19.52
C ILE A 144 -20.58 15.85 19.92
N GLN A 145 -21.63 16.43 20.51
CA GLN A 145 -21.60 17.82 20.98
C GLN A 145 -20.86 17.92 22.32
N LEU A 146 -19.84 18.78 22.39
CA LEU A 146 -19.16 19.07 23.65
C LEU A 146 -19.98 20.08 24.45
N THR A 147 -19.78 20.07 25.77
CA THR A 147 -20.41 21.03 26.70
C THR A 147 -19.38 21.59 27.65
N GLY A 148 -19.54 22.84 28.10
CA GLY A 148 -18.62 23.49 29.03
C GLY A 148 -18.27 24.92 28.62
N SER A 149 -17.55 25.62 29.49
CA SER A 149 -17.09 26.99 29.26
C SER A 149 -15.97 27.33 30.25
N GLY A 150 -15.10 28.27 29.90
CA GLY A 150 -14.04 28.80 30.75
C GLY A 150 -14.28 30.25 31.21
N PRO A 151 -13.35 30.80 31.99
CA PRO A 151 -13.45 32.15 32.53
C PRO A 151 -13.22 33.25 31.47
N ASN A 152 -12.46 33.00 30.39
CA ASN A 152 -12.24 33.99 29.34
C ASN A 152 -13.46 34.09 28.41
N LYS A 153 -14.39 34.99 28.73
CA LYS A 153 -15.65 35.15 27.99
C LYS A 153 -15.52 35.43 26.49
N SER A 154 -14.37 35.93 26.03
CA SER A 154 -14.13 36.18 24.61
C SER A 154 -13.65 34.95 23.83
N ARG A 155 -13.06 33.97 24.52
CA ARG A 155 -12.40 32.80 23.90
C ARG A 155 -12.95 31.46 24.39
N GLN A 156 -13.75 31.45 25.45
CA GLN A 156 -14.16 30.27 26.22
C GLN A 156 -15.64 30.34 26.63
N SER A 157 -16.48 31.00 25.84
CA SER A 157 -17.93 31.04 26.06
C SER A 157 -18.62 29.70 25.78
N SER A 158 -17.96 28.83 25.01
CA SER A 158 -18.41 27.51 24.56
C SER A 158 -17.19 26.62 24.34
N PRO A 159 -17.36 25.30 24.15
CA PRO A 159 -16.30 24.38 23.77
C PRO A 159 -15.66 24.72 22.42
N HIS A 160 -14.36 24.47 22.32
CA HIS A 160 -13.49 24.68 21.17
C HIS A 160 -12.42 23.56 21.11
N PRO A 161 -12.77 22.34 20.66
CA PRO A 161 -11.80 21.25 20.52
C PRO A 161 -10.73 21.65 19.50
N HIS A 162 -9.46 21.51 19.87
CA HIS A 162 -8.35 22.00 19.05
C HIS A 162 -7.40 20.88 18.58
N GLN A 163 -7.47 19.68 19.18
CA GLN A 163 -6.74 18.52 18.68
C GLN A 163 -7.55 17.24 18.86
N ILE A 164 -7.34 16.28 17.96
CA ILE A 164 -7.72 14.89 18.16
C ILE A 164 -6.44 14.08 18.31
N PHE A 165 -6.14 13.59 19.52
CA PHE A 165 -4.89 12.88 19.79
C PHE A 165 -5.15 11.41 20.16
N PRO A 166 -4.93 10.45 19.24
CA PRO A 166 -5.07 9.03 19.54
C PRO A 166 -3.87 8.49 20.32
N TYR A 167 -4.13 7.75 21.40
CA TYR A 167 -3.10 7.05 22.18
C TYR A 167 -3.66 5.78 22.84
N LYS A 168 -3.02 4.63 22.58
CA LYS A 168 -3.38 3.31 23.15
C LYS A 168 -4.89 2.99 23.08
N GLY A 169 -5.52 3.26 21.93
CA GLY A 169 -6.95 2.98 21.71
C GLY A 169 -7.93 3.98 22.32
N ARG A 170 -7.44 5.09 22.88
CA ARG A 170 -8.24 6.22 23.39
C ARG A 170 -7.99 7.47 22.57
N LEU A 171 -8.92 8.43 22.63
CA LEU A 171 -8.69 9.80 22.16
C LEU A 171 -8.55 10.75 23.34
N TYR A 172 -7.59 11.66 23.22
CA TYR A 172 -7.40 12.81 24.11
C TYR A 172 -7.70 14.07 23.31
N VAL A 173 -8.73 14.80 23.71
CA VAL A 173 -9.26 15.96 22.99
C VAL A 173 -9.08 17.21 23.86
N PRO A 174 -7.97 17.95 23.72
CA PRO A 174 -7.83 19.26 24.33
C PRO A 174 -8.90 20.22 23.77
N ASP A 175 -9.68 20.77 24.70
CA ASP A 175 -10.74 21.73 24.45
C ASP A 175 -10.38 23.07 25.11
N LEU A 176 -10.00 24.03 24.26
CA LEU A 176 -9.62 25.37 24.65
C LEU A 176 -10.75 26.07 25.39
N GLY A 177 -11.99 25.84 24.95
CA GLY A 177 -13.17 26.55 25.39
C GLY A 177 -13.68 26.14 26.77
N SER A 178 -13.38 24.92 27.21
CA SER A 178 -13.83 24.38 28.50
C SER A 178 -12.72 24.08 29.50
N ASP A 179 -11.46 24.42 29.19
CA ASP A 179 -10.28 24.17 30.04
C ASP A 179 -10.08 22.68 30.39
N ARG A 180 -10.33 21.76 29.44
CA ARG A 180 -10.24 20.31 29.66
C ARG A 180 -9.54 19.59 28.53
N VAL A 181 -8.89 18.47 28.87
CA VAL A 181 -8.54 17.41 27.91
C VAL A 181 -9.53 16.27 28.12
N ILE A 182 -10.47 16.12 27.21
CA ILE A 182 -11.55 15.13 27.30
C ILE A 182 -11.04 13.79 26.77
N GLN A 183 -11.39 12.69 27.45
CA GLN A 183 -10.98 11.34 27.11
C GLN A 183 -12.16 10.57 26.51
N TYR A 184 -11.95 9.97 25.34
CA TYR A 184 -12.93 9.10 24.69
C TYR A 184 -12.40 7.66 24.51
N GLU A 185 -13.30 6.70 24.62
CA GLU A 185 -13.10 5.29 24.27
C GLU A 185 -14.13 4.84 23.25
N LYS A 186 -13.74 3.92 22.37
CA LYS A 186 -14.65 3.32 21.40
C LYS A 186 -15.48 2.22 22.09
N LYS A 187 -16.80 2.42 22.18
CA LYS A 187 -17.79 1.46 22.71
C LYS A 187 -18.86 1.24 21.67
N ASP A 188 -19.08 -0.02 21.29
CA ASP A 188 -20.04 -0.41 20.25
C ASP A 188 -19.87 0.38 18.93
N GLY A 189 -18.62 0.64 18.55
CA GLY A 189 -18.27 1.40 17.34
C GLY A 189 -18.42 2.92 17.44
N GLN A 190 -18.78 3.46 18.60
CA GLN A 190 -18.97 4.90 18.84
C GLN A 190 -17.97 5.44 19.86
N TRP A 191 -17.51 6.68 19.68
CA TRP A 191 -16.68 7.36 20.67
C TRP A 191 -17.53 7.86 21.84
N VAL A 192 -17.22 7.40 23.05
CA VAL A 192 -17.94 7.75 24.27
C VAL A 192 -16.99 8.40 25.26
N GLU A 193 -17.39 9.53 25.83
CA GLU A 193 -16.64 10.23 26.88
C GLU A 193 -16.51 9.33 28.11
N VAL A 194 -15.28 9.12 28.58
CA VAL A 194 -14.96 8.27 29.75
C VAL A 194 -14.33 9.04 30.89
N GLY A 195 -13.97 10.31 30.67
CA GLY A 195 -13.43 11.20 31.69
C GLY A 195 -12.78 12.43 31.08
N ASP A 196 -12.22 13.28 31.94
CA ASP A 196 -11.51 14.50 31.55
C ASP A 196 -10.34 14.78 32.49
N ILE A 197 -9.32 15.48 31.97
CA ILE A 197 -8.26 16.10 32.75
C ILE A 197 -8.49 17.60 32.69
N LYS A 198 -8.77 18.21 33.85
CA LYS A 198 -9.00 19.65 33.95
C LYS A 198 -7.68 20.39 34.01
N SER A 199 -7.62 21.52 33.33
CA SER A 199 -6.48 22.42 33.40
C SER A 199 -6.24 22.85 34.84
N HIS A 200 -4.97 22.91 35.25
CA HIS A 200 -4.61 23.34 36.60
C HIS A 200 -5.06 24.78 36.88
N GLU A 201 -4.80 25.68 35.93
CA GLU A 201 -5.19 27.09 36.00
C GLU A 201 -6.46 27.34 35.19
N PRO A 202 -7.51 27.95 35.76
CA PRO A 202 -8.68 28.37 35.01
C PRO A 202 -8.30 29.41 33.94
N GLY A 203 -8.79 29.23 32.71
CA GLY A 203 -8.48 30.09 31.58
C GLY A 203 -7.19 29.74 30.85
N ALA A 204 -6.65 28.54 31.08
CA ALA A 204 -5.44 28.04 30.44
C ALA A 204 -5.61 27.83 28.93
N GLY A 205 -6.75 27.27 28.53
CA GLY A 205 -7.10 26.96 27.15
C GLY A 205 -6.22 25.87 26.51
N PRO A 206 -6.44 24.58 26.83
CA PRO A 206 -5.72 23.47 26.23
C PRO A 206 -5.80 23.50 24.71
N ARG A 207 -4.64 23.46 24.04
CA ARG A 207 -4.56 23.49 22.58
C ARG A 207 -4.16 22.16 22.00
N HIS A 208 -2.90 21.76 22.17
CA HIS A 208 -2.34 20.48 21.71
C HIS A 208 -1.76 19.68 22.88
N VAL A 209 -1.64 18.37 22.71
CA VAL A 209 -1.09 17.44 23.69
C VAL A 209 -0.04 16.52 23.08
N GLN A 210 0.86 16.02 23.93
CA GLN A 210 1.79 14.94 23.65
C GLN A 210 1.86 14.00 24.85
N ILE A 211 2.10 12.70 24.63
CA ILE A 211 2.23 11.71 25.71
C ILE A 211 3.62 11.07 25.64
N HIS A 212 4.31 11.03 26.78
CA HIS A 212 5.59 10.34 26.93
C HIS A 212 5.72 9.81 28.37
N ASP A 213 6.18 8.55 28.53
CA ASP A 213 6.36 7.89 29.83
C ASP A 213 5.16 8.01 30.78
N GLU A 214 3.95 7.77 30.25
CA GLU A 214 2.67 7.86 31.00
C GLU A 214 2.38 9.25 31.60
N ILE A 215 3.01 10.30 31.05
CA ILE A 215 2.74 11.70 31.34
C ILE A 215 2.08 12.35 30.13
N LEU A 216 0.99 13.08 30.36
CA LEU A 216 0.33 13.94 29.39
C LEU A 216 0.90 15.35 29.50
N TYR A 217 1.52 15.84 28.43
CA TYR A 217 1.95 17.23 28.29
C TYR A 217 0.90 17.99 27.48
N VAL A 218 0.43 19.11 28.02
CA VAL A 218 -0.61 19.95 27.43
C VAL A 218 -0.04 21.35 27.21
N ILE A 219 -0.06 21.84 25.97
CA ILE A 219 0.24 23.23 25.69
C ILE A 219 -1.04 24.05 25.83
N GLU A 220 -0.99 25.05 26.70
CA GLU A 220 -2.10 25.89 27.12
C GLU A 220 -2.00 27.24 26.39
N GLU A 221 -2.87 27.47 25.41
CA GLU A 221 -2.78 28.56 24.45
C GLU A 221 -2.83 29.94 25.13
N LEU A 222 -3.79 30.13 26.04
CA LEU A 222 -4.16 31.44 26.58
C LEU A 222 -3.22 31.90 27.72
N THR A 223 -2.53 30.96 28.37
CA THR A 223 -1.61 31.24 29.48
C THR A 223 -0.14 31.14 29.09
N ASN A 224 0.19 30.70 27.87
CA ASN A 224 1.55 30.41 27.43
C ASN A 224 2.28 29.45 28.38
N THR A 225 1.62 28.34 28.72
CA THR A 225 2.20 27.32 29.61
C THR A 225 2.22 25.94 28.96
N LEU A 226 3.20 25.13 29.34
CA LEU A 226 3.29 23.70 29.08
C LEU A 226 3.09 22.99 30.41
N SER A 227 1.97 22.29 30.56
CA SER A 227 1.56 21.62 31.78
C SER A 227 1.70 20.11 31.66
N ALA A 228 2.25 19.45 32.68
CA ALA A 228 2.39 18.01 32.77
C ALA A 228 1.36 17.43 33.74
N TYR A 229 0.65 16.39 33.32
CA TYR A 229 -0.34 15.67 34.11
C TYR A 229 -0.04 14.18 34.11
N SER A 230 -0.30 13.51 35.23
CA SER A 230 -0.26 12.05 35.32
C SER A 230 -1.38 11.46 34.45
N LEU A 231 -1.04 10.55 33.53
CA LEU A 231 -2.03 9.94 32.66
C LEU A 231 -2.99 9.01 33.43
N SER A 232 -2.51 8.41 34.52
CA SER A 232 -3.27 7.43 35.31
C SER A 232 -4.41 8.02 36.14
N ASP A 233 -4.23 9.22 36.68
CA ASP A 233 -5.18 9.84 37.62
C ASP A 233 -5.49 11.31 37.30
N GLY A 234 -4.95 11.84 36.20
CA GLY A 234 -5.20 13.19 35.72
C GLY A 234 -4.64 14.30 36.61
N LYS A 235 -3.83 13.97 37.62
CA LYS A 235 -3.29 14.98 38.53
C LYS A 235 -2.22 15.82 37.84
N HIS A 236 -2.31 17.13 38.03
CA HIS A 236 -1.26 18.07 37.67
C HIS A 236 0.04 17.75 38.42
N ILE A 237 1.15 17.80 37.69
CA ILE A 237 2.49 17.53 38.22
C ILE A 237 3.30 18.83 38.27
N ALA A 238 3.39 19.54 37.14
CA ALA A 238 4.17 20.77 37.00
C ALA A 238 3.72 21.55 35.77
N SER A 239 3.96 22.87 35.77
CA SER A 239 3.77 23.74 34.61
C SER A 239 4.99 24.64 34.42
N LEU A 240 5.35 24.88 33.17
CA LEU A 240 6.42 25.78 32.78
C LEU A 240 5.90 26.80 31.77
N SER A 241 6.42 28.03 31.78
CA SER A 241 6.09 28.98 30.72
C SER A 241 6.71 28.53 29.40
N THR A 242 5.95 28.65 28.31
CA THR A 242 6.45 28.50 26.94
C THR A 242 7.18 29.74 26.46
N LEU A 243 7.04 30.88 27.14
CA LEU A 243 7.77 32.08 26.78
C LEU A 243 9.23 31.95 27.21
N PRO A 244 10.17 32.40 26.37
CA PRO A 244 11.57 32.44 26.75
C PRO A 244 11.72 33.26 28.04
N SER A 245 12.53 32.79 28.98
CA SER A 245 12.86 33.60 30.16
C SER A 245 13.40 34.97 29.72
N PRO A 246 12.97 36.08 30.34
CA PRO A 246 13.30 37.41 29.83
C PRO A 246 14.82 37.67 29.92
N PRO A 247 15.47 38.38 28.99
CA PRO A 247 16.47 39.35 29.42
C PRO A 247 15.73 40.38 30.30
N PRO A 248 16.28 40.76 31.46
CA PRO A 248 15.55 41.57 32.43
C PRO A 248 15.09 42.89 31.79
N ASN A 249 13.80 43.19 32.01
CA ASN A 249 13.05 44.39 31.63
C ASN A 249 12.33 44.34 30.28
N LEU A 250 11.03 44.07 30.34
CA LEU A 250 10.00 44.88 29.69
C LEU A 250 8.70 44.69 30.48
N THR A 251 8.46 45.59 31.44
CA THR A 251 7.17 45.84 32.06
C THR A 251 6.29 46.57 31.05
N VAL A 252 5.14 46.00 30.66
CA VAL A 252 3.97 46.79 30.24
C VAL A 252 2.69 46.15 30.79
N SER A 253 1.83 47.05 31.27
CA SER A 253 0.77 46.88 32.24
C SER A 253 -0.48 46.12 31.79
N SER A 254 -1.12 45.53 32.79
CA SER A 254 -2.54 45.17 32.81
C SER A 254 -3.45 46.38 32.56
N SER A 255 -4.19 46.38 31.46
CA SER A 255 -5.60 46.84 31.33
C SER A 255 -5.93 47.21 29.88
N THR A 256 -6.81 46.47 29.22
CA THR A 256 -7.78 47.06 28.29
C THR A 256 -8.93 46.10 28.03
N THR A 257 -10.10 46.47 28.54
CA THR A 257 -11.42 46.09 28.06
C THR A 257 -11.60 46.57 26.62
N GLY A 258 -11.91 45.67 25.69
CA GLY A 258 -12.21 46.03 24.30
C GLY A 258 -12.91 44.89 23.59
N SER A 259 -14.23 45.02 23.42
CA SER A 259 -15.06 44.22 22.53
C SER A 259 -14.69 44.47 21.07
N SER A 260 -14.28 43.44 20.32
CA SER A 260 -14.34 43.38 18.85
C SER A 260 -14.22 41.94 18.35
N PRO A 261 -14.82 41.62 17.19
CA PRO A 261 -15.03 40.26 16.70
C PRO A 261 -13.77 39.63 16.08
N THR A 262 -13.85 38.32 15.89
CA THR A 262 -12.95 37.38 15.20
C THR A 262 -12.14 37.94 14.02
N PRO A 263 -10.96 37.37 13.77
CA PRO A 263 -10.51 37.14 12.41
C PRO A 263 -10.29 35.65 12.15
N SER A 264 -11.25 35.08 11.43
CA SER A 264 -11.04 33.98 10.51
C SER A 264 -10.17 34.50 9.35
N SER A 265 -8.86 34.23 9.41
CA SER A 265 -7.88 34.15 8.29
C SER A 265 -7.92 35.14 7.11
N ALA A 266 -8.49 36.34 7.25
CA ALA A 266 -8.25 37.47 6.36
C ALA A 266 -8.32 38.78 7.18
N ALA A 267 -7.16 39.36 7.50
CA ALA A 267 -7.10 40.71 8.01
C ALA A 267 -7.17 41.70 6.84
N PRO A 268 -8.09 42.70 6.83
CA PRO A 268 -8.01 43.79 5.89
C PRO A 268 -6.79 44.67 6.22
N GLU A 269 -6.12 45.19 5.19
CA GLU A 269 -5.01 46.14 5.34
C GLU A 269 -5.45 47.39 6.13
N GLY A 270 -4.78 47.65 7.27
CA GLY A 270 -4.77 49.00 7.87
C GLY A 270 -5.00 49.18 9.38
N ALA A 271 -5.10 48.14 10.22
CA ALA A 271 -5.27 48.34 11.68
C ALA A 271 -4.11 47.77 12.52
N PRO A 272 -3.41 48.59 13.33
CA PRO A 272 -2.48 48.09 14.34
C PRO A 272 -3.23 47.82 15.66
N SER A 273 -3.72 46.59 15.86
CA SER A 273 -3.99 46.06 17.20
C SER A 273 -3.04 44.90 17.44
N ALA A 274 -2.20 44.98 18.47
CA ALA A 274 -1.29 43.89 18.83
C ALA A 274 -2.11 42.62 19.05
N LEU A 275 -1.91 41.61 18.20
CA LEU A 275 -2.54 40.30 18.34
C LEU A 275 -2.11 39.70 19.70
N PRO A 276 -3.00 38.96 20.40
CA PRO A 276 -2.66 38.38 21.69
C PRO A 276 -1.47 37.41 21.54
N LEU A 277 -0.55 37.49 22.49
CA LEU A 277 0.55 36.53 22.63
C LEU A 277 -0.03 35.18 23.05
N LEU A 278 0.27 34.11 22.31
CA LEU A 278 -0.38 32.81 22.49
C LEU A 278 0.60 31.66 22.23
N ALA A 279 0.43 30.54 22.93
CA ALA A 279 1.13 29.30 22.60
C ALA A 279 0.39 28.57 21.47
N ALA A 280 1.12 27.83 20.63
CA ALA A 280 0.56 27.20 19.44
C ALA A 280 0.90 25.69 19.38
N GLU A 281 1.93 25.29 18.64
CA GLU A 281 2.27 23.88 18.42
C GLU A 281 3.04 23.26 19.58
N LEU A 282 2.79 21.96 19.81
CA LEU A 282 3.57 21.09 20.70
C LEU A 282 4.00 19.83 19.96
N LEU A 283 5.31 19.63 19.86
CA LEU A 283 5.93 18.50 19.18
C LEU A 283 6.81 17.70 20.16
N LEU A 284 6.89 16.39 19.96
CA LEU A 284 7.75 15.47 20.71
C LEU A 284 8.72 14.78 19.75
N VAL A 285 10.00 14.74 20.12
CA VAL A 285 11.01 13.84 19.51
C VAL A 285 11.52 12.89 20.57
N THR A 286 11.86 11.66 20.21
CA THR A 286 12.36 10.63 21.16
C THR A 286 13.81 10.19 20.91
N HIS A 287 14.41 10.65 19.80
CA HIS A 287 15.79 10.32 19.42
C HIS A 287 16.65 11.58 19.18
N PRO A 288 17.95 11.59 19.57
CA PRO A 288 18.62 10.57 20.39
C PRO A 288 18.13 10.54 21.84
N GLU A 289 17.48 11.62 22.30
CA GLU A 289 16.84 11.70 23.61
C GLU A 289 15.48 12.42 23.50
N PRO A 290 14.55 12.17 24.43
CA PRO A 290 13.24 12.81 24.45
C PRO A 290 13.29 14.33 24.68
N LEU A 291 12.64 15.11 23.82
CA LEU A 291 12.51 16.57 23.94
C LEU A 291 11.15 17.05 23.43
N LEU A 292 10.60 18.07 24.09
CA LEU A 292 9.34 18.73 23.74
C LEU A 292 9.64 20.11 23.14
N PHE A 293 8.99 20.46 22.03
CA PHE A 293 9.16 21.73 21.33
C PHE A 293 7.83 22.46 21.28
N ALA A 294 7.77 23.67 21.83
CA ALA A 294 6.59 24.53 21.88
C ALA A 294 6.81 25.78 21.02
N THR A 295 5.88 26.11 20.12
CA THR A 295 5.91 27.39 19.40
C THR A 295 5.03 28.42 20.09
N ASN A 296 5.43 29.70 20.01
CA ASN A 296 4.62 30.83 20.45
C ASN A 296 4.32 31.73 19.25
N ARG A 297 3.20 32.46 19.29
CA ARG A 297 2.77 33.34 18.20
C ARG A 297 2.45 34.75 18.68
N ASN A 298 2.71 35.72 17.80
CA ASN A 298 2.49 37.15 18.02
C ASN A 298 3.44 37.81 19.03
N GLU A 299 4.66 37.29 19.17
CA GLU A 299 5.70 37.96 19.93
C GLU A 299 6.13 39.26 19.24
N THR A 300 6.34 40.30 20.02
CA THR A 300 6.78 41.62 19.52
C THR A 300 8.30 41.70 19.31
N HIS A 301 9.00 40.56 19.37
CA HIS A 301 10.45 40.50 19.25
C HIS A 301 10.90 40.75 17.80
N PRO A 302 11.97 41.55 17.55
CA PRO A 302 12.42 41.87 16.19
C PRO A 302 12.86 40.65 15.38
N GLU A 303 13.36 39.61 16.06
CA GLU A 303 13.72 38.32 15.45
C GLU A 303 12.55 37.32 15.40
N GLY A 304 11.31 37.81 15.52
CA GLY A 304 10.10 37.01 15.40
C GLY A 304 9.82 36.10 16.59
N ASP A 305 8.87 35.20 16.36
CA ASP A 305 8.33 34.25 17.32
C ASP A 305 9.36 33.20 17.77
N SER A 306 9.16 32.62 18.95
CA SER A 306 10.05 31.63 19.56
C SER A 306 9.58 30.19 19.40
N ILE A 307 10.56 29.29 19.37
CA ILE A 307 10.40 27.88 19.71
C ILE A 307 11.10 27.66 21.05
N THR A 308 10.37 27.17 22.04
CA THR A 308 10.90 26.85 23.37
C THR A 308 10.99 25.34 23.55
N ILE A 309 12.12 24.87 24.05
CA ILE A 309 12.49 23.45 24.07
C ILE A 309 12.60 23.00 25.52
N PHE A 310 11.95 21.88 25.84
CA PHE A 310 11.89 21.32 27.18
C PHE A 310 12.42 19.89 27.19
N SER A 311 13.14 19.52 28.26
CA SER A 311 13.32 18.11 28.60
C SER A 311 12.06 17.62 29.31
N PRO A 312 11.54 16.42 29.01
CA PRO A 312 10.39 15.86 29.70
C PRO A 312 10.76 15.37 31.12
N ILE A 313 9.74 15.08 31.93
CA ILE A 313 9.89 14.31 33.17
C ILE A 313 10.50 12.97 32.82
N LYS A 314 11.52 12.56 33.59
CA LYS A 314 12.22 11.30 33.39
C LYS A 314 12.23 10.50 34.68
N ASP A 315 11.80 9.24 34.63
CA ASP A 315 11.79 8.32 35.79
C ASP A 315 11.08 8.91 37.03
N GLY A 316 10.00 9.67 36.81
CA GLY A 316 9.25 10.37 37.87
C GLY A 316 9.96 11.60 38.48
N ASN A 317 11.17 11.96 38.02
CA ASN A 317 11.88 13.14 38.47
C ASN A 317 11.32 14.41 37.82
N THR A 318 10.52 15.17 38.56
CA THR A 318 9.94 16.44 38.10
C THR A 318 10.98 17.53 37.84
N ASP A 319 12.15 17.49 38.49
CA ASP A 319 13.23 18.47 38.26
C ASP A 319 13.90 18.29 36.89
N ALA A 320 13.68 17.14 36.24
CA ALA A 320 14.09 16.93 34.86
C ALA A 320 13.20 17.71 33.87
N PHE A 321 11.97 18.06 34.25
CA PHE A 321 11.08 18.86 33.42
C PHE A 321 11.45 20.34 33.52
N LYS A 322 12.13 20.84 32.49
CA LYS A 322 12.63 22.22 32.45
C LYS A 322 12.81 22.71 31.03
N LEU A 323 12.78 24.03 30.87
CA LEU A 323 13.22 24.69 29.65
C LEU A 323 14.73 24.47 29.49
N VAL A 324 15.14 23.86 28.38
CA VAL A 324 16.54 23.56 28.07
C VAL A 324 17.12 24.43 26.97
N ASN A 325 16.27 25.04 26.12
CA ASN A 325 16.69 26.00 25.11
C ASN A 325 15.50 26.85 24.60
N SER A 326 15.80 27.94 23.89
CA SER A 326 14.82 28.69 23.10
C SER A 326 15.47 29.29 21.86
N VAL A 327 14.77 29.24 20.73
CA VAL A 327 15.28 29.66 19.42
C VAL A 327 14.29 30.61 18.76
N ARG A 328 14.81 31.72 18.21
CA ARG A 328 14.03 32.68 17.44
C ARG A 328 13.82 32.16 16.02
N THR A 329 12.56 32.09 15.61
CA THR A 329 12.20 31.62 14.28
C THR A 329 12.57 32.65 13.22
N GLY A 330 12.45 33.95 13.50
CA GLY A 330 12.46 35.01 12.50
C GLY A 330 11.27 34.95 11.54
N LEU A 331 10.16 34.36 12.00
CA LEU A 331 8.84 34.35 11.40
C LEU A 331 7.85 35.01 12.38
N ASN A 332 6.70 35.48 11.88
CA ASN A 332 5.62 35.99 12.72
C ASN A 332 4.42 35.04 12.65
N HIS A 333 3.64 35.00 13.72
CA HIS A 333 2.53 34.08 13.88
C HIS A 333 2.90 32.61 13.59
N ALA A 334 3.90 32.08 14.30
CA ALA A 334 4.37 30.69 14.19
C ALA A 334 3.30 29.70 14.69
N ARG A 335 2.31 29.42 13.83
CA ARG A 335 1.11 28.64 14.16
C ARG A 335 1.21 27.17 13.77
N GLY A 336 2.11 26.81 12.84
CA GLY A 336 2.28 25.44 12.35
C GLY A 336 3.75 25.03 12.31
N ALA A 337 4.04 23.80 12.70
CA ALA A 337 5.37 23.22 12.66
C ALA A 337 5.30 21.69 12.59
N ALA A 338 6.30 21.05 11.98
CA ALA A 338 6.39 19.60 11.92
C ALA A 338 7.84 19.11 11.84
N PHE A 339 8.15 18.00 12.49
CA PHE A 339 9.42 17.31 12.31
C PHE A 339 9.38 16.35 11.10
N GLY A 340 10.54 16.14 10.48
CA GLY A 340 10.71 15.19 9.38
C GLY A 340 12.17 14.86 9.08
N GLY A 341 12.34 13.92 8.14
CA GLY A 341 13.62 13.29 7.82
C GLY A 341 14.08 12.29 8.89
N ASP A 342 15.18 11.61 8.62
CA ASP A 342 15.71 10.55 9.50
C ASP A 342 15.82 11.03 10.94
N LYS A 343 15.13 10.32 11.85
CA LYS A 343 15.10 10.61 13.29
C LYS A 343 14.73 12.07 13.60
N ASP A 344 13.76 12.66 12.91
CA ASP A 344 13.27 14.02 13.17
C ASP A 344 14.36 15.09 13.06
N LYS A 345 15.28 14.92 12.11
CA LYS A 345 16.43 15.81 11.94
C LYS A 345 16.03 17.21 11.49
N TRP A 346 14.92 17.38 10.78
CA TRP A 346 14.51 18.66 10.22
C TRP A 346 13.20 19.13 10.85
N LEU A 347 13.18 20.38 11.32
CA LEU A 347 11.97 21.04 11.79
C LEU A 347 11.55 22.09 10.77
N ILE A 348 10.34 21.98 10.24
CA ILE A 348 9.72 23.05 9.47
C ILE A 348 8.80 23.89 10.35
N VAL A 349 8.76 25.21 10.11
CA VAL A 349 7.93 26.18 10.80
C VAL A 349 7.33 27.15 9.79
N GLY A 350 6.03 27.41 9.91
CA GLY A 350 5.30 28.39 9.10
C GLY A 350 5.02 29.66 9.89
N GLY A 351 5.29 30.81 9.29
CA GLY A 351 4.87 32.10 9.83
C GLY A 351 3.60 32.54 9.15
N ALA A 352 2.44 32.44 9.82
CA ALA A 352 1.19 32.76 9.16
C ALA A 352 1.07 34.26 8.84
N ASP A 353 1.67 35.09 9.70
CA ASP A 353 1.94 36.50 9.47
C ASP A 353 3.39 36.62 8.95
N LYS A 354 3.63 37.43 7.91
CA LYS A 354 4.85 37.33 7.09
C LYS A 354 5.06 35.91 6.51
N GLY A 355 3.99 35.37 5.91
CA GLY A 355 3.72 34.08 5.21
C GLY A 355 4.81 33.03 4.88
N GLY A 356 6.10 33.30 5.01
CA GLY A 356 7.15 32.35 4.69
C GLY A 356 7.24 31.12 5.59
N VAL A 357 8.16 30.25 5.20
CA VAL A 357 8.51 29.00 5.88
C VAL A 357 9.99 29.02 6.22
N LYS A 358 10.35 28.47 7.38
CA LYS A 358 11.76 28.19 7.71
C LYS A 358 11.95 26.74 8.11
N ILE A 359 13.09 26.20 7.70
CA ILE A 359 13.52 24.85 8.05
C ILE A 359 14.77 24.98 8.91
N PHE A 360 14.79 24.24 10.02
CA PHE A 360 15.88 24.14 10.97
C PHE A 360 16.45 22.72 10.94
N GLU A 361 17.78 22.61 11.02
CA GLU A 361 18.45 21.35 11.37
C GLU A 361 18.46 21.23 12.90
N ARG A 362 18.02 20.08 13.41
CA ARG A 362 18.04 19.75 14.83
C ARG A 362 19.31 18.99 15.18
N ASP A 363 19.95 19.41 16.27
CA ASP A 363 21.01 18.68 16.95
C ASP A 363 20.70 18.66 18.46
N GLY A 364 20.05 17.59 18.92
CA GLY A 364 19.50 17.51 20.27
C GLY A 364 18.52 18.65 20.55
N LYS A 365 18.89 19.53 21.49
CA LYS A 365 18.12 20.72 21.90
C LYS A 365 18.42 21.97 21.08
N ASP A 366 19.37 21.92 20.15
CA ASP A 366 19.77 23.06 19.33
C ASP A 366 19.06 23.01 17.98
N LEU A 367 18.64 24.17 17.48
CA LEU A 367 18.02 24.33 16.17
C LEU A 367 18.81 25.36 15.36
N ARG A 368 19.31 24.95 14.19
CA ARG A 368 20.07 25.80 13.29
C ARG A 368 19.26 26.08 12.03
N PRO A 369 18.92 27.35 11.70
CA PRO A 369 18.20 27.64 10.46
C PRO A 369 19.06 27.24 9.26
N VAL A 370 18.48 26.49 8.33
CA VAL A 370 19.16 26.01 7.12
C VAL A 370 18.55 26.56 5.84
N VAL A 371 17.24 26.77 5.80
CA VAL A 371 16.49 27.24 4.64
C VAL A 371 15.39 28.20 5.08
N GLY A 372 15.21 29.28 4.34
CA GLY A 372 14.04 30.15 4.43
C GLY A 372 13.39 30.27 3.05
N ILE A 373 12.06 30.12 3.00
CA ILE A 373 11.26 30.24 1.79
C ILE A 373 10.29 31.39 2.03
N ALA A 374 10.48 32.50 1.33
CA ALA A 374 9.53 33.61 1.33
C ALA A 374 8.40 33.36 0.34
N GLY A 375 7.24 33.99 0.53
CA GLY A 375 6.14 34.01 -0.43
C GLY A 375 5.14 32.85 -0.35
N VAL A 376 5.31 31.91 0.60
CA VAL A 376 4.17 31.09 1.05
C VAL A 376 3.20 32.04 1.77
N ILE A 377 1.90 31.77 1.77
CA ILE A 377 0.90 32.66 2.39
C ILE A 377 0.20 31.90 3.52
N ALA A 378 0.29 32.43 4.73
CA ALA A 378 -0.39 31.86 5.90
C ALA A 378 -0.20 30.33 6.14
N PRO A 379 1.03 29.77 6.09
CA PRO A 379 1.21 28.33 6.23
C PRO A 379 0.97 27.85 7.66
N THR A 380 0.02 26.92 7.84
CA THR A 380 -0.38 26.39 9.17
C THR A 380 -0.28 24.88 9.31
N GLY A 381 -0.23 24.12 8.21
CA GLY A 381 -0.10 22.65 8.23
C GLY A 381 1.02 22.16 7.32
N PHE A 382 1.75 21.16 7.78
CA PHE A 382 2.92 20.60 7.10
C PHE A 382 2.91 19.09 7.12
N LEU A 383 3.20 18.49 5.97
CA LEU A 383 3.46 17.05 5.85
C LEU A 383 4.75 16.84 5.06
N TRP A 384 5.72 16.18 5.68
CA TRP A 384 6.93 15.75 4.99
C TRP A 384 6.58 14.57 4.08
N GLY A 385 6.69 14.77 2.77
CA GLY A 385 6.50 13.73 1.78
C GLY A 385 7.63 12.71 1.82
N VAL A 386 7.26 11.45 1.60
CA VAL A 386 8.22 10.39 1.36
C VAL A 386 8.75 10.61 -0.06
N ALA A 387 9.96 11.16 -0.20
CA ALA A 387 10.63 11.18 -1.50
C ALA A 387 10.64 9.75 -2.06
N SER A 388 10.39 9.61 -3.36
CA SER A 388 10.72 8.36 -4.06
C SER A 388 12.16 7.99 -3.69
N PRO A 389 12.41 6.88 -2.96
CA PRO A 389 13.74 6.62 -2.48
C PRO A 389 14.55 5.97 -3.61
N SER A 390 15.54 6.69 -4.12
CA SER A 390 16.85 6.06 -4.28
C SER A 390 17.50 5.96 -2.89
N PRO A 391 18.33 4.93 -2.65
CA PRO A 391 18.40 4.16 -1.41
C PRO A 391 18.89 4.97 -0.19
N ILE A 392 18.63 4.46 1.04
CA ILE A 392 19.12 4.84 2.40
C ILE A 392 17.96 5.32 3.33
N PRO A 393 17.93 5.09 4.67
CA PRO A 393 18.06 3.88 5.49
C PRO A 393 16.78 3.57 6.33
N VAL A 394 16.70 2.36 6.88
CA VAL A 394 15.53 1.80 7.58
C VAL A 394 15.46 2.22 9.06
N SER A 395 14.38 2.89 9.51
CA SER A 395 13.87 2.74 10.89
C SER A 395 12.45 3.32 11.11
N ALA A 396 11.43 2.61 10.66
CA ALA A 396 10.15 2.41 11.35
C ALA A 396 9.46 1.22 10.65
N MET A 397 9.51 0.07 11.31
CA MET A 397 9.40 -1.27 10.75
C MET A 397 8.00 -1.62 10.21
N SER A 398 7.82 -1.67 8.89
CA SER A 398 7.51 -2.97 8.26
C SER A 398 8.82 -3.74 8.38
N SER A 399 8.94 -4.58 9.40
CA SER A 399 10.20 -5.27 9.64
C SER A 399 10.41 -6.22 8.46
N VAL A 400 11.38 -5.91 7.60
CA VAL A 400 12.04 -6.92 6.76
C VAL A 400 12.29 -8.10 7.69
N HIS A 401 11.61 -9.21 7.43
CA HIS A 401 11.66 -10.34 8.33
C HIS A 401 13.13 -10.80 8.35
N PRO A 402 13.79 -10.92 9.52
CA PRO A 402 15.23 -11.11 9.60
C PRO A 402 15.70 -12.38 8.87
N ARG A 403 14.79 -13.34 8.68
CA ARG A 403 15.00 -14.56 7.91
C ARG A 403 14.40 -14.52 6.51
N TRP A 404 13.19 -13.98 6.36
CA TRP A 404 12.39 -14.15 5.14
C TRP A 404 12.43 -12.93 4.20
N GLY A 405 13.05 -11.84 4.63
CA GLY A 405 13.26 -10.66 3.81
C GLY A 405 12.04 -9.76 3.71
N ARG A 406 11.93 -9.10 2.56
CA ARG A 406 10.91 -8.10 2.30
C ARG A 406 9.52 -8.76 2.19
N PRO A 407 8.45 -8.15 2.71
CA PRO A 407 7.08 -8.62 2.47
C PRO A 407 6.66 -8.43 1.01
N LEU A 408 5.55 -9.07 0.61
CA LEU A 408 5.03 -9.12 -0.77
C LEU A 408 5.05 -7.77 -1.48
N ASP A 409 4.42 -6.76 -0.89
CA ASP A 409 4.25 -5.45 -1.53
C ASP A 409 5.59 -4.71 -1.72
N ASP A 410 6.64 -5.11 -0.99
CA ASP A 410 7.97 -4.54 -1.07
C ASP A 410 8.89 -5.26 -2.08
N TYR A 411 8.78 -6.59 -2.22
CA TYR A 411 9.70 -7.35 -3.07
C TYR A 411 9.27 -7.41 -4.53
N VAL A 412 7.96 -7.47 -4.83
CA VAL A 412 7.45 -7.75 -6.19
C VAL A 412 7.95 -6.76 -7.25
N GLY A 413 8.11 -5.48 -6.87
CA GLY A 413 8.66 -4.45 -7.76
C GLY A 413 10.13 -4.65 -8.14
N SER A 414 10.85 -5.57 -7.50
CA SER A 414 12.23 -5.93 -7.84
C SER A 414 12.33 -7.01 -8.93
N TYR A 415 11.20 -7.59 -9.32
CA TYR A 415 11.11 -8.72 -10.26
C TYR A 415 10.24 -8.35 -11.47
N ASP A 416 10.43 -7.14 -12.00
CA ASP A 416 9.75 -6.64 -13.18
C ASP A 416 10.42 -7.11 -14.50
N LEU A 417 9.90 -6.63 -15.63
CA LEU A 417 10.45 -6.94 -16.96
C LEU A 417 11.92 -6.51 -17.10
N ALA A 418 12.31 -5.38 -16.51
CA ALA A 418 13.67 -4.88 -16.59
C ALA A 418 14.64 -5.82 -15.83
N ALA A 419 14.23 -6.30 -14.65
CA ALA A 419 14.96 -7.31 -13.91
C ALA A 419 15.08 -8.63 -14.70
N ALA A 420 14.01 -9.07 -15.38
CA ALA A 420 14.01 -10.29 -16.19
C ALA A 420 14.89 -10.21 -17.46
N LYS A 421 15.11 -9.01 -18.00
CA LYS A 421 16.03 -8.76 -19.13
C LYS A 421 17.50 -8.72 -18.73
N LYS A 422 17.80 -8.65 -17.43
CA LYS A 422 19.17 -8.56 -16.93
C LYS A 422 19.97 -9.82 -17.29
N ARG A 423 21.12 -9.61 -17.90
CA ARG A 423 22.14 -10.65 -18.18
C ARG A 423 23.44 -10.25 -17.52
N ILE A 424 24.16 -11.21 -16.93
CA ILE A 424 25.42 -10.95 -16.22
C ILE A 424 26.48 -11.95 -16.65
N ASP A 425 27.73 -11.50 -16.69
CA ASP A 425 28.88 -12.37 -16.84
C ASP A 425 29.18 -13.06 -15.51
N ILE A 426 29.04 -14.39 -15.47
CA ILE A 426 29.31 -15.17 -14.26
C ILE A 426 30.82 -15.41 -14.13
N THR A 427 31.41 -14.83 -13.10
CA THR A 427 32.82 -15.09 -12.76
C THR A 427 33.01 -16.48 -12.17
N SER A 428 34.25 -16.99 -12.20
CA SER A 428 34.59 -18.28 -11.56
C SER A 428 34.26 -18.32 -10.08
N THR A 429 34.38 -17.18 -9.38
CA THR A 429 34.05 -17.06 -7.96
C THR A 429 32.55 -17.15 -7.71
N MET A 430 31.74 -16.41 -8.48
CA MET A 430 30.28 -16.47 -8.39
C MET A 430 29.75 -17.87 -8.69
N LYS A 431 30.37 -18.55 -9.66
CA LYS A 431 30.06 -19.94 -9.99
C LYS A 431 30.32 -20.89 -8.81
N ALA A 432 31.49 -20.78 -8.18
CA ALA A 432 31.83 -21.61 -7.01
C ALA A 432 30.90 -21.33 -5.81
N GLU A 433 30.56 -20.06 -5.56
CA GLU A 433 29.61 -19.65 -4.52
C GLU A 433 28.20 -20.22 -4.78
N ALA A 434 27.74 -20.20 -6.04
CA ALA A 434 26.46 -20.77 -6.42
C ALA A 434 26.46 -22.31 -6.30
N GLU A 435 27.55 -22.99 -6.65
CA GLU A 435 27.71 -24.44 -6.45
C GLU A 435 27.62 -24.82 -4.96
N GLU A 436 28.28 -24.07 -4.09
CA GLU A 436 28.18 -24.26 -2.65
C GLU A 436 26.75 -23.99 -2.15
N SER A 437 26.12 -22.92 -2.63
CA SER A 437 24.74 -22.56 -2.31
C SER A 437 23.74 -23.65 -2.72
N ILE A 438 23.89 -24.22 -3.92
CA ILE A 438 23.10 -25.38 -4.39
C ILE A 438 23.33 -26.56 -3.44
N SER A 439 24.57 -26.86 -3.07
CA SER A 439 24.88 -27.95 -2.13
C SER A 439 24.17 -27.79 -0.78
N GLN A 440 24.11 -26.56 -0.24
CA GLN A 440 23.41 -26.29 1.01
C GLN A 440 21.90 -26.58 0.90
N VAL A 441 21.26 -26.16 -0.18
CA VAL A 441 19.83 -26.43 -0.42
C VAL A 441 19.57 -27.92 -0.64
N VAL A 442 20.39 -28.58 -1.47
CA VAL A 442 20.27 -30.01 -1.80
C VAL A 442 20.39 -30.91 -0.56
N ARG A 443 21.19 -30.52 0.44
CA ARG A 443 21.29 -31.27 1.71
C ARG A 443 19.98 -31.35 2.49
N LEU A 444 19.03 -30.45 2.24
CA LEU A 444 17.71 -30.46 2.87
C LEU A 444 16.74 -31.42 2.16
N ALA A 445 17.08 -31.88 0.95
CA ALA A 445 16.27 -32.83 0.19
C ALA A 445 16.11 -34.17 0.93
N GLY A 446 15.00 -34.87 0.67
CA GLY A 446 14.74 -36.19 1.24
C GLY A 446 13.26 -36.43 1.58
N PRO A 447 12.89 -37.63 2.05
CA PRO A 447 11.49 -38.04 2.18
C PRO A 447 10.74 -37.39 3.37
N SER A 448 11.46 -36.78 4.32
CA SER A 448 10.82 -36.08 5.44
C SER A 448 10.16 -34.79 4.95
N GLN A 449 8.86 -34.62 5.26
CA GLN A 449 8.12 -33.37 5.05
C GLN A 449 8.65 -32.22 5.90
N TYR A 450 9.17 -32.52 7.10
CA TYR A 450 9.78 -31.52 7.97
C TYR A 450 11.27 -31.42 7.65
N PRO A 451 11.77 -30.26 7.21
CA PRO A 451 13.20 -30.09 7.02
C PRO A 451 13.96 -30.08 8.35
N ASP A 452 15.24 -30.43 8.30
CA ASP A 452 16.14 -30.28 9.44
C ASP A 452 16.19 -28.81 9.90
N PRO A 453 15.73 -28.49 11.13
CA PRO A 453 15.64 -27.11 11.61
C PRO A 453 16.98 -26.37 11.57
N GLU A 454 18.10 -27.06 11.85
CA GLU A 454 19.43 -26.44 11.81
C GLU A 454 19.89 -26.24 10.36
N GLY A 455 19.68 -27.22 9.49
CA GLY A 455 19.93 -27.09 8.06
C GLY A 455 19.18 -25.92 7.41
N THR A 456 17.93 -25.66 7.80
CA THR A 456 17.14 -24.54 7.23
C THR A 456 17.62 -23.16 7.66
N LYS A 457 18.37 -23.03 8.76
CA LYS A 457 18.92 -21.73 9.21
C LYS A 457 20.13 -21.31 8.39
N VAL A 458 20.81 -22.27 7.75
CA VAL A 458 22.01 -22.03 6.93
C VAL A 458 21.64 -21.36 5.60
N VAL A 459 20.48 -21.68 5.04
CA VAL A 459 20.04 -21.14 3.75
C VAL A 459 19.40 -19.76 3.96
N THR A 460 20.16 -18.70 3.68
CA THR A 460 19.71 -17.30 3.76
C THR A 460 19.19 -16.78 2.42
N LEU A 461 18.64 -15.57 2.36
CA LEU A 461 18.30 -14.90 1.09
C LEU A 461 19.49 -14.83 0.14
N GLN A 462 20.68 -14.51 0.65
CA GLN A 462 21.90 -14.42 -0.15
C GLN A 462 22.27 -15.77 -0.81
N VAL A 463 22.01 -16.89 -0.12
CA VAL A 463 22.21 -18.23 -0.69
C VAL A 463 21.26 -18.44 -1.87
N LEU A 464 19.97 -18.09 -1.73
CA LEU A 464 18.99 -18.21 -2.81
C LEU A 464 19.30 -17.26 -3.99
N GLU A 465 19.71 -16.02 -3.70
CA GLU A 465 20.13 -15.03 -4.70
C GLU A 465 21.37 -15.50 -5.49
N SER A 466 22.33 -16.13 -4.81
CA SER A 466 23.53 -16.69 -5.45
C SER A 466 23.17 -17.78 -6.47
N ILE A 467 22.19 -18.62 -6.16
CA ILE A 467 21.64 -19.61 -7.10
C ILE A 467 20.92 -18.90 -8.26
N LEU A 468 20.07 -17.92 -7.97
CA LEU A 468 19.29 -17.22 -8.99
C LEU A 468 20.13 -16.37 -9.94
N ASN A 469 21.30 -15.89 -9.53
CA ASN A 469 22.25 -15.23 -10.42
C ASN A 469 22.66 -16.12 -11.60
N LEU A 470 22.70 -17.45 -11.43
CA LEU A 470 22.95 -18.40 -12.53
C LEU A 470 21.85 -18.36 -13.60
N SER A 471 20.63 -17.91 -13.29
CA SER A 471 19.56 -17.79 -14.29
C SER A 471 19.74 -16.59 -15.22
N MET A 472 20.66 -15.66 -14.90
CA MET A 472 20.97 -14.48 -15.71
C MET A 472 22.06 -14.74 -16.76
N CYS A 473 22.49 -16.00 -16.92
CA CYS A 473 23.56 -16.40 -17.83
C CYS A 473 23.19 -17.73 -18.54
N PRO A 474 23.14 -17.79 -19.88
CA PRO A 474 22.72 -18.99 -20.62
C PRO A 474 23.52 -20.25 -20.25
N GLN A 475 24.84 -20.13 -20.13
CA GLN A 475 25.74 -21.27 -19.97
C GLN A 475 25.62 -21.95 -18.60
N THR A 476 24.94 -21.31 -17.64
CA THR A 476 24.77 -21.82 -16.28
C THR A 476 23.43 -22.52 -16.04
N TYR A 477 22.59 -22.67 -17.07
CA TYR A 477 21.29 -23.34 -16.90
C TYR A 477 21.39 -24.81 -16.48
N HIS A 478 22.47 -25.53 -16.84
CA HIS A 478 22.68 -26.91 -16.40
C HIS A 478 22.72 -27.08 -14.87
N TYR A 479 23.04 -26.03 -14.11
CA TYR A 479 23.04 -26.07 -12.64
C TYR A 479 21.65 -26.26 -12.02
N PHE A 480 20.59 -25.89 -12.75
CA PHE A 480 19.22 -26.10 -12.31
C PHE A 480 18.72 -27.52 -12.62
N ALA A 481 19.48 -28.33 -13.37
CA ALA A 481 19.10 -29.68 -13.76
C ALA A 481 19.35 -30.73 -12.64
N ASP A 482 19.04 -30.40 -11.39
CA ASP A 482 19.28 -31.24 -10.21
C ASP A 482 17.97 -31.46 -9.42
N PRO A 483 17.30 -32.62 -9.53
CA PRO A 483 16.01 -32.86 -8.89
C PRO A 483 15.97 -32.62 -7.35
N PRO A 484 16.99 -33.01 -6.56
CA PRO A 484 17.09 -32.65 -5.14
C PRO A 484 16.99 -31.14 -4.83
N LEU A 485 17.41 -30.26 -5.74
CA LEU A 485 17.28 -28.81 -5.56
C LEU A 485 15.81 -28.40 -5.41
N ILE A 486 14.91 -29.05 -6.14
CA ILE A 486 13.46 -28.83 -6.06
C ILE A 486 12.95 -29.16 -4.65
N SER A 487 13.31 -30.34 -4.13
CA SER A 487 12.90 -30.81 -2.80
C SER A 487 13.43 -29.89 -1.69
N GLY A 488 14.70 -29.47 -1.79
CA GLY A 488 15.30 -28.55 -0.83
C GLY A 488 14.59 -27.20 -0.79
N CYS A 489 14.39 -26.56 -1.95
CA CYS A 489 13.65 -25.30 -2.05
C CYS A 489 12.21 -25.42 -1.56
N LEU A 490 11.53 -26.54 -1.83
CA LEU A 490 10.15 -26.74 -1.41
C LEU A 490 10.02 -26.76 0.12
N LYS A 491 10.95 -27.43 0.80
CA LYS A 491 10.94 -27.46 2.26
C LYS A 491 11.26 -26.10 2.87
N LEU A 492 12.17 -25.34 2.25
CA LEU A 492 12.47 -23.97 2.67
C LEU A 492 11.28 -23.04 2.47
N MET A 493 10.57 -23.18 1.35
CA MET A 493 9.32 -22.49 1.06
C MET A 493 8.28 -22.75 2.16
N GLY A 494 8.15 -23.99 2.62
CA GLY A 494 7.26 -24.37 3.73
C GLY A 494 7.65 -23.83 5.11
N THR A 495 8.81 -23.17 5.26
CA THR A 495 9.20 -22.52 6.52
C THR A 495 8.69 -21.09 6.67
N VAL A 496 8.09 -20.51 5.63
CA VAL A 496 7.59 -19.13 5.64
C VAL A 496 6.16 -19.11 6.16
N GLU A 497 5.92 -18.37 7.24
CA GLU A 497 4.63 -18.32 7.91
C GLU A 497 4.13 -16.88 8.13
N ALA A 498 2.83 -16.67 7.98
CA ALA A 498 2.13 -15.46 8.37
C ALA A 498 0.88 -15.86 9.17
N ASP A 499 0.61 -15.20 10.29
CA ASP A 499 -0.54 -15.49 11.17
C ASP A 499 -0.68 -16.99 11.56
N ASN A 500 0.44 -17.66 11.82
CA ASN A 500 0.55 -19.10 12.12
C ASN A 500 0.03 -20.02 10.99
N ARG A 501 0.09 -19.57 9.74
CA ARG A 501 -0.19 -20.37 8.54
C ARG A 501 0.97 -20.28 7.56
N MET A 502 1.22 -21.37 6.82
CA MET A 502 2.19 -21.33 5.72
C MET A 502 1.75 -20.29 4.70
N SER A 503 2.61 -19.32 4.41
CA SER A 503 2.34 -18.26 3.45
C SER A 503 3.60 -17.90 2.67
N PRO A 504 4.09 -18.82 1.81
CA PRO A 504 5.37 -18.66 1.11
C PRO A 504 5.48 -17.41 0.24
N PHE A 505 4.39 -16.87 -0.28
CA PHE A 505 4.41 -15.67 -1.12
C PHE A 505 4.32 -14.37 -0.32
N SER A 506 3.97 -14.42 0.98
CA SER A 506 3.93 -13.23 1.83
C SER A 506 5.30 -12.56 2.02
N TYR A 507 6.40 -13.30 1.80
CA TYR A 507 7.77 -12.79 1.91
C TYR A 507 8.67 -13.25 0.76
N GLU A 508 9.68 -12.44 0.45
CA GLU A 508 10.60 -12.62 -0.68
C GLU A 508 11.29 -13.99 -0.69
N TYR A 509 11.68 -14.50 0.48
CA TYR A 509 12.37 -15.77 0.62
C TYR A 509 11.60 -16.95 0.02
N GLY A 510 10.31 -17.06 0.30
CA GLY A 510 9.50 -18.16 -0.24
C GLY A 510 9.27 -18.01 -1.74
N TYR A 511 9.11 -16.78 -2.23
CA TYR A 511 9.06 -16.50 -3.67
C TYR A 511 10.38 -16.86 -4.39
N LEU A 512 11.55 -16.56 -3.81
CA LEU A 512 12.84 -16.97 -4.40
C LEU A 512 12.98 -18.49 -4.45
N CYS A 513 12.60 -19.19 -3.38
CA CYS A 513 12.54 -20.66 -3.38
C CYS A 513 11.65 -21.17 -4.50
N PHE A 514 10.47 -20.56 -4.69
CA PHE A 514 9.54 -20.94 -5.75
C PHE A 514 10.12 -20.67 -7.16
N LYS A 515 10.79 -19.54 -7.39
CA LYS A 515 11.48 -19.28 -8.68
C LYS A 515 12.53 -20.34 -9.01
N ILE A 516 13.32 -20.76 -8.01
CA ILE A 516 14.31 -21.82 -8.20
C ILE A 516 13.63 -23.15 -8.54
N ILE A 517 12.51 -23.49 -7.88
CA ILE A 517 11.69 -24.67 -8.22
C ILE A 517 11.23 -24.61 -9.68
N VAL A 518 10.71 -23.47 -10.14
CA VAL A 518 10.25 -23.28 -11.53
C VAL A 518 11.38 -23.51 -12.53
N LEU A 519 12.54 -22.87 -12.31
CA LEU A 519 13.74 -23.03 -13.13
C LEU A 519 14.22 -24.49 -13.14
N ALA A 520 14.26 -25.14 -11.97
CA ALA A 520 14.75 -26.50 -11.83
C ALA A 520 13.82 -27.52 -12.51
N ILE A 521 12.51 -27.41 -12.34
CA ILE A 521 11.52 -28.25 -13.03
C ILE A 521 11.65 -28.07 -14.54
N GLY A 522 11.64 -26.83 -15.03
CA GLY A 522 11.73 -26.54 -16.46
C GLY A 522 13.03 -27.08 -17.09
N THR A 523 14.16 -26.81 -16.44
CA THR A 523 15.47 -27.29 -16.91
C THR A 523 15.55 -28.82 -16.93
N ASN A 524 15.03 -29.49 -15.90
CA ASN A 524 14.98 -30.95 -15.88
C ASN A 524 14.08 -31.54 -16.98
N ILE A 525 12.93 -30.92 -17.27
CA ILE A 525 12.06 -31.34 -18.39
C ILE A 525 12.82 -31.22 -19.71
N LEU A 526 13.52 -30.11 -19.94
CA LEU A 526 14.30 -29.90 -21.15
C LEU A 526 15.49 -30.85 -21.25
N LEU A 527 16.18 -31.12 -20.14
CA LEU A 527 17.28 -32.09 -20.11
C LEU A 527 16.76 -33.49 -20.49
N ARG A 528 15.65 -33.91 -19.90
CA ARG A 528 15.09 -35.25 -20.14
C ARG A 528 14.54 -35.41 -21.55
N THR A 529 14.03 -34.34 -22.14
CA THR A 529 13.51 -34.33 -23.52
C THR A 529 14.58 -34.00 -24.56
N GLU A 530 15.85 -33.89 -24.17
CA GLU A 530 17.00 -33.59 -25.05
C GLU A 530 16.91 -32.21 -25.74
N ASN A 531 16.21 -31.26 -25.11
CA ASN A 531 16.01 -29.90 -25.63
C ASN A 531 16.84 -28.83 -24.88
N LEU A 532 17.55 -29.18 -23.80
CA LEU A 532 18.25 -28.19 -22.98
C LEU A 532 19.37 -27.47 -23.73
N ASP A 533 20.25 -28.21 -24.41
CA ASP A 533 21.38 -27.62 -25.14
C ASP A 533 20.90 -26.68 -26.26
N MET A 534 19.85 -27.08 -26.99
CA MET A 534 19.20 -26.25 -27.99
C MET A 534 18.60 -24.98 -27.38
N THR A 535 18.01 -25.09 -26.18
CA THR A 535 17.44 -23.94 -25.47
C THR A 535 18.53 -22.96 -25.04
N ILE A 536 19.66 -23.46 -24.54
CA ILE A 536 20.81 -22.64 -24.16
C ILE A 536 21.41 -21.95 -25.39
N ALA A 537 21.58 -22.67 -26.51
CA ALA A 537 22.06 -22.08 -27.76
C ALA A 537 21.12 -20.96 -28.26
N ASN A 538 19.81 -21.14 -28.13
CA ASN A 538 18.84 -20.11 -28.46
C ASN A 538 18.95 -18.90 -27.52
N MET A 539 19.12 -19.11 -26.22
CA MET A 539 19.36 -18.06 -25.23
C MET A 539 20.63 -17.24 -25.51
N GLU A 540 21.68 -17.88 -26.02
CA GLU A 540 22.92 -17.21 -26.43
C GLU A 540 22.71 -16.39 -27.71
N SER A 541 21.95 -16.93 -28.67
CA SER A 541 21.72 -16.29 -29.97
C SER A 541 20.73 -15.12 -29.91
N ASP A 542 19.69 -15.23 -29.07
CA ASP A 542 18.68 -14.20 -28.88
C ASP A 542 19.00 -13.39 -27.63
N THR A 543 19.61 -12.22 -27.85
CA THR A 543 20.01 -11.30 -26.78
C THR A 543 18.90 -10.32 -26.38
N ASN A 544 17.81 -10.25 -27.14
CA ASN A 544 16.75 -9.25 -26.95
C ASN A 544 15.60 -9.78 -26.10
N THR A 545 15.42 -11.10 -26.08
CA THR A 545 14.39 -11.78 -25.29
C THR A 545 14.91 -12.13 -23.88
N GLU A 546 14.01 -12.13 -22.90
CA GLU A 546 14.26 -12.55 -21.52
C GLU A 546 14.61 -14.03 -21.49
N LEU A 547 15.68 -14.40 -20.76
CA LEU A 547 16.12 -15.80 -20.67
C LEU A 547 15.01 -16.71 -20.12
N ILE A 548 14.28 -16.23 -19.11
CA ILE A 548 13.16 -16.96 -18.52
C ILE A 548 12.02 -17.19 -19.52
N LEU A 549 11.77 -16.26 -20.44
CA LEU A 549 10.73 -16.40 -21.46
C LEU A 549 11.13 -17.44 -22.52
N ILE A 550 12.40 -17.44 -22.93
CA ILE A 550 12.96 -18.46 -23.83
C ILE A 550 12.83 -19.85 -23.18
N LEU A 551 13.25 -20.00 -21.92
CA LEU A 551 13.12 -21.25 -21.17
C LEU A 551 11.66 -21.71 -21.14
N SER A 552 10.75 -20.83 -20.72
CA SER A 552 9.32 -21.10 -20.56
C SER A 552 8.68 -21.60 -21.85
N GLY A 553 8.96 -20.94 -22.98
CA GLY A 553 8.44 -21.35 -24.29
C GLY A 553 9.01 -22.68 -24.79
N HIS A 554 10.27 -22.99 -24.50
CA HIS A 554 10.86 -24.30 -24.80
C HIS A 554 10.25 -25.41 -23.93
N VAL A 555 10.04 -25.16 -22.63
CA VAL A 555 9.41 -26.11 -21.70
C VAL A 555 7.99 -26.41 -22.15
N SER A 556 7.19 -25.39 -22.48
CA SER A 556 5.81 -25.56 -22.93
C SER A 556 5.74 -26.43 -24.20
N ARG A 557 6.60 -26.17 -25.19
CA ARG A 557 6.69 -26.97 -26.43
C ARG A 557 7.12 -28.41 -26.18
N ALA A 558 8.10 -28.63 -25.30
CA ALA A 558 8.55 -29.97 -24.93
C ALA A 558 7.41 -30.77 -24.28
N ILE A 559 6.67 -30.17 -23.34
CA ILE A 559 5.51 -30.78 -22.70
C ILE A 559 4.44 -31.15 -23.73
N LYS A 560 4.08 -30.22 -24.61
CA LYS A 560 3.10 -30.45 -25.68
C LYS A 560 3.51 -31.62 -26.58
N SER A 561 4.75 -31.63 -27.06
CA SER A 561 5.26 -32.70 -27.92
C SER A 561 5.15 -34.06 -27.24
N GLU A 562 5.46 -34.15 -25.94
CA GLU A 562 5.36 -35.41 -25.19
C GLU A 562 3.91 -35.84 -24.94
N ILE A 563 2.98 -34.88 -24.76
CA ILE A 563 1.54 -35.16 -24.69
C ILE A 563 1.04 -35.72 -26.02
N GLU A 564 1.42 -35.12 -27.15
CA GLU A 564 1.01 -35.54 -28.50
C GLU A 564 1.56 -36.92 -28.86
N ILE A 565 2.86 -37.17 -28.62
CA ILE A 565 3.49 -38.48 -28.85
C ILE A 565 2.85 -39.55 -27.96
N GLY A 566 2.52 -39.20 -26.72
CA GLY A 566 1.91 -40.11 -25.76
C GLY A 566 0.39 -40.31 -25.92
N ASN A 567 -0.24 -39.68 -26.92
CA ASN A 567 -1.70 -39.61 -27.11
C ASN A 567 -2.45 -39.21 -25.82
N ALA A 568 -1.93 -38.23 -25.08
CA ALA A 568 -2.41 -37.79 -23.75
C ALA A 568 -2.49 -38.89 -22.67
N GLY A 569 -1.92 -40.08 -22.92
CA GLY A 569 -1.92 -41.21 -22.00
C GLY A 569 -0.85 -41.13 -20.91
N GLN A 570 -0.71 -42.22 -20.14
CA GLN A 570 0.28 -42.36 -19.06
C GLN A 570 1.73 -42.24 -19.53
N LEU A 571 1.99 -42.32 -20.84
CA LEU A 571 3.32 -42.34 -21.40
C LEU A 571 4.08 -41.04 -21.09
N CYS A 572 3.49 -39.86 -21.22
CA CYS A 572 4.17 -38.58 -20.93
C CYS A 572 4.69 -38.45 -19.48
N SER A 573 4.18 -39.26 -18.53
CA SER A 573 4.71 -39.34 -17.16
C SER A 573 6.14 -39.91 -17.09
N TRP A 574 6.69 -40.44 -18.20
CA TRP A 574 8.10 -40.83 -18.29
C TRP A 574 9.03 -39.64 -18.05
N VAL A 575 8.64 -38.43 -18.49
CA VAL A 575 9.40 -37.18 -18.26
C VAL A 575 9.58 -36.93 -16.76
N LEU A 576 8.61 -37.31 -15.95
CA LEU A 576 8.66 -37.19 -14.48
C LEU A 576 9.42 -38.34 -13.81
N GLY A 577 9.83 -39.35 -14.58
CA GLY A 577 10.46 -40.56 -14.09
C GLY A 577 9.48 -41.54 -13.45
N TRP A 578 8.19 -41.52 -13.84
CA TRP A 578 7.16 -42.39 -13.25
C TRP A 578 6.83 -43.62 -14.10
N VAL A 579 7.11 -43.57 -15.41
CA VAL A 579 6.78 -44.63 -16.38
C VAL A 579 8.02 -44.93 -17.23
N ARG A 580 8.22 -46.21 -17.59
CA ARG A 580 9.32 -46.66 -18.45
C ARG A 580 8.88 -46.70 -19.92
N VAL A 581 9.76 -46.31 -20.85
CA VAL A 581 9.52 -46.34 -22.30
C VAL A 581 10.68 -47.07 -23.00
N GLN A 582 10.39 -47.97 -23.95
CA GLN A 582 11.39 -48.93 -24.47
C GLN A 582 12.64 -48.28 -25.09
N ASP A 583 12.50 -47.09 -25.70
CA ASP A 583 13.55 -46.40 -26.45
C ASP A 583 14.26 -45.27 -25.68
N ARG A 584 13.83 -44.96 -24.44
CA ARG A 584 14.41 -43.88 -23.62
C ARG A 584 15.04 -44.39 -22.33
N ARG A 585 15.96 -45.36 -22.45
CA ARG A 585 16.49 -46.16 -21.30
C ARG A 585 17.45 -45.42 -20.36
N GLN A 586 18.10 -44.35 -20.81
CA GLN A 586 19.17 -43.69 -20.04
C GLN A 586 18.68 -42.75 -18.93
N LEU A 587 17.40 -42.34 -18.93
CA LEU A 587 16.84 -41.34 -18.00
C LEU A 587 15.83 -41.93 -16.99
N GLN A 588 15.76 -43.27 -16.86
CA GLN A 588 14.60 -43.99 -16.33
C GLN A 588 14.52 -44.17 -14.81
N LEU A 589 15.46 -43.64 -14.03
CA LEU A 589 15.63 -44.09 -12.63
C LEU A 589 15.52 -42.99 -11.58
N THR A 590 15.44 -41.72 -11.98
CA THR A 590 15.38 -40.60 -11.02
C THR A 590 14.05 -39.88 -11.14
N HIS A 591 13.21 -40.01 -10.11
CA HIS A 591 12.00 -39.20 -10.00
C HIS A 591 12.34 -37.71 -10.03
N LEU A 592 11.58 -36.92 -10.80
CA LEU A 592 11.77 -35.48 -10.82
C LEU A 592 11.41 -34.84 -9.47
N MET A 593 10.34 -35.33 -8.85
CA MET A 593 9.87 -34.93 -7.52
C MET A 593 9.31 -36.15 -6.80
N LEU A 594 9.44 -36.15 -5.47
CA LEU A 594 8.81 -37.15 -4.61
C LEU A 594 7.29 -36.92 -4.54
N ARG A 595 6.53 -38.00 -4.32
CA ARG A 595 5.06 -37.92 -4.15
C ARG A 595 4.65 -36.96 -3.03
N SER A 596 5.34 -37.01 -1.90
CA SER A 596 5.15 -36.13 -0.75
C SER A 596 5.36 -34.66 -1.09
N ASP A 597 6.37 -34.38 -1.91
CA ASP A 597 6.76 -33.02 -2.30
C ASP A 597 5.73 -32.42 -3.26
N ILE A 598 5.16 -33.22 -4.17
CA ILE A 598 4.13 -32.75 -5.08
C ILE A 598 2.85 -32.39 -4.32
N LEU A 599 2.46 -33.22 -3.34
CA LEU A 599 1.30 -32.92 -2.48
C LEU A 599 1.55 -31.67 -1.63
N LEU A 600 2.73 -31.53 -1.04
CA LEU A 600 3.10 -30.37 -0.25
C LEU A 600 3.10 -29.09 -1.11
N LEU A 601 3.60 -29.14 -2.34
CA LEU A 601 3.53 -28.03 -3.29
C LEU A 601 2.08 -27.65 -3.61
N LEU A 602 1.24 -28.64 -3.91
CA LEU A 602 -0.17 -28.41 -4.23
C LEU A 602 -0.89 -27.71 -3.06
N ASN A 603 -0.68 -28.19 -1.83
CA ASN A 603 -1.30 -27.63 -0.65
C ASN A 603 -0.80 -26.21 -0.36
N MET A 604 0.51 -25.95 -0.45
CA MET A 604 1.06 -24.61 -0.26
C MET A 604 0.51 -23.60 -1.29
N LEU A 605 0.45 -23.99 -2.57
CA LEU A 605 -0.09 -23.12 -3.62
C LEU A 605 -1.59 -22.86 -3.42
N TRP A 606 -2.33 -23.83 -2.89
CA TRP A 606 -3.76 -23.71 -2.62
C TRP A 606 -4.04 -22.86 -1.38
N ASP A 607 -3.35 -23.10 -0.28
CA ASP A 607 -3.54 -22.37 0.97
C ASP A 607 -3.14 -20.90 0.81
N ASP A 608 -2.09 -20.63 0.02
CA ASP A 608 -1.56 -19.29 -0.25
C ASP A 608 -2.01 -18.71 -1.62
N ARG A 609 -3.09 -19.26 -2.19
CA ARG A 609 -3.55 -18.99 -3.58
C ARG A 609 -3.80 -17.51 -3.90
N HIS A 610 -4.19 -16.72 -2.90
CA HIS A 610 -4.43 -15.29 -3.08
C HIS A 610 -3.11 -14.52 -3.28
N PHE A 611 -2.09 -14.77 -2.46
CA PHE A 611 -0.77 -14.19 -2.60
C PHE A 611 -0.01 -14.78 -3.80
N PHE A 612 -0.21 -16.06 -4.13
CA PHE A 612 0.28 -16.66 -5.37
C PHE A 612 -0.20 -15.86 -6.60
N LEU A 613 -1.50 -15.64 -6.72
CA LEU A 613 -2.07 -14.89 -7.85
C LEU A 613 -1.57 -13.44 -7.85
N LYS A 614 -1.61 -12.76 -6.69
CA LYS A 614 -1.13 -11.37 -6.55
C LYS A 614 0.35 -11.24 -6.95
N THR A 615 1.21 -12.18 -6.55
CA THR A 615 2.63 -12.21 -6.92
C THR A 615 2.82 -12.30 -8.44
N TYR A 616 2.08 -13.18 -9.11
CA TYR A 616 2.19 -13.37 -10.55
C TYR A 616 1.51 -12.26 -11.38
N MET A 617 0.58 -11.50 -10.79
CA MET A 617 0.09 -10.26 -11.38
C MET A 617 1.15 -9.15 -11.38
N MET A 618 2.03 -9.13 -10.37
CA MET A 618 2.93 -8.00 -10.09
C MET A 618 4.39 -8.24 -10.49
N THR A 619 4.76 -9.47 -10.81
CA THR A 619 6.13 -9.84 -11.23
C THR A 619 6.14 -10.35 -12.68
N HIS A 620 7.27 -10.21 -13.36
CA HIS A 620 7.50 -10.81 -14.67
C HIS A 620 8.19 -12.17 -14.52
N SER A 621 7.40 -13.22 -14.27
CA SER A 621 7.88 -14.57 -13.95
C SER A 621 7.22 -15.69 -14.77
N PRO A 622 7.44 -15.77 -16.09
CA PRO A 622 6.92 -16.90 -16.87
C PRO A 622 7.57 -18.24 -16.46
N GLY A 623 6.94 -19.37 -16.79
CA GLY A 623 7.55 -20.70 -16.65
C GLY A 623 6.78 -21.76 -15.83
N LEU A 624 5.53 -21.52 -15.42
CA LEU A 624 4.78 -22.50 -14.63
C LEU A 624 4.19 -23.67 -15.43
N SER A 625 4.30 -23.71 -16.75
CA SER A 625 3.89 -24.86 -17.57
C SER A 625 4.44 -26.20 -17.04
N GLY A 626 5.72 -26.22 -16.62
CA GLY A 626 6.35 -27.38 -15.98
C GLY A 626 5.74 -27.75 -14.63
N VAL A 627 5.46 -26.76 -13.78
CA VAL A 627 4.79 -26.98 -12.47
C VAL A 627 3.39 -27.54 -12.68
N MET A 628 2.60 -26.94 -13.58
CA MET A 628 1.25 -27.39 -13.91
C MET A 628 1.25 -28.80 -14.48
N PHE A 629 2.23 -29.14 -15.32
CA PHE A 629 2.40 -30.51 -15.83
C PHE A 629 2.64 -31.51 -14.70
N VAL A 630 3.53 -31.23 -13.74
CA VAL A 630 3.77 -32.10 -12.58
C VAL A 630 2.50 -32.31 -11.77
N LEU A 631 1.80 -31.23 -11.42
CA LEU A 631 0.57 -31.28 -10.62
C LEU A 631 -0.57 -32.01 -11.36
N TRP A 632 -0.72 -31.75 -12.66
CA TRP A 632 -1.70 -32.42 -13.50
C TRP A 632 -1.44 -33.92 -13.55
N ARG A 633 -0.20 -34.35 -13.83
CA ARG A 633 0.11 -35.79 -13.85
C ARG A 633 -0.14 -36.43 -12.48
N TYR A 634 0.14 -35.71 -11.39
CA TYR A 634 -0.13 -36.20 -10.04
C TYR A 634 -1.61 -36.42 -9.77
N LEU A 635 -2.50 -35.54 -10.27
CA LEU A 635 -3.96 -35.70 -10.15
C LEU A 635 -4.49 -37.02 -10.72
N TYR A 636 -3.85 -37.57 -11.75
CA TYR A 636 -4.24 -38.82 -12.43
C TYR A 636 -3.33 -40.02 -12.07
N SER A 637 -2.45 -39.86 -11.07
CA SER A 637 -1.41 -40.84 -10.73
C SER A 637 -1.89 -42.03 -9.88
N ASN A 638 -3.20 -42.17 -9.64
CA ASN A 638 -3.79 -43.25 -8.82
C ASN A 638 -3.45 -44.67 -9.28
N SER A 639 -3.06 -44.86 -10.54
CA SER A 639 -2.61 -46.16 -11.09
C SER A 639 -1.08 -46.35 -11.07
N ILE A 640 -0.34 -45.29 -10.70
CA ILE A 640 1.13 -45.23 -10.68
C ILE A 640 1.66 -45.39 -9.25
N PHE A 641 0.98 -44.80 -8.26
CA PHE A 641 1.32 -44.95 -6.84
C PHE A 641 0.38 -45.95 -6.15
N VAL A 642 0.93 -47.05 -5.63
CA VAL A 642 0.16 -48.22 -5.10
C VAL A 642 -0.40 -47.98 -3.67
N GLU A 643 0.10 -46.97 -2.95
CA GLU A 643 -0.33 -46.64 -1.58
C GLU A 643 -1.67 -45.90 -1.57
N SER A 644 -2.47 -46.16 -0.51
CA SER A 644 -3.85 -45.68 -0.32
C SER A 644 -4.10 -44.28 -0.87
N LEU A 645 -5.20 -44.14 -1.62
CA LEU A 645 -5.70 -42.86 -2.14
C LEU A 645 -5.58 -41.78 -1.06
N PRO A 646 -5.10 -40.57 -1.39
CA PRO A 646 -5.36 -39.44 -0.51
C PRO A 646 -6.88 -39.38 -0.30
N SER A 647 -7.32 -39.35 0.96
CA SER A 647 -8.73 -39.24 1.34
C SER A 647 -9.37 -37.91 0.90
N GLU A 648 -8.55 -37.01 0.35
CA GLU A 648 -8.90 -35.65 -0.04
C GLU A 648 -9.05 -35.51 -1.54
N ASN A 649 -10.08 -34.77 -1.96
CA ASN A 649 -10.37 -34.49 -3.36
C ASN A 649 -9.34 -33.50 -3.94
N LEU A 650 -8.25 -34.02 -4.50
CA LEU A 650 -7.17 -33.23 -5.11
C LEU A 650 -7.59 -32.44 -6.36
N ALA A 651 -8.77 -32.72 -6.92
CA ALA A 651 -9.27 -31.99 -8.09
C ALA A 651 -9.55 -30.53 -7.75
N ILE A 652 -10.08 -30.27 -6.55
CA ILE A 652 -10.44 -28.92 -6.10
C ILE A 652 -9.21 -28.01 -6.06
N PRO A 653 -8.14 -28.32 -5.30
CA PRO A 653 -6.99 -27.43 -5.22
C PRO A 653 -6.28 -27.26 -6.57
N PHE A 654 -6.17 -28.34 -7.34
CA PHE A 654 -5.53 -28.28 -8.65
C PHE A 654 -6.28 -27.36 -9.63
N CYS A 655 -7.59 -27.52 -9.77
CA CYS A 655 -8.39 -26.73 -10.71
C CYS A 655 -8.30 -25.22 -10.43
N GLU A 656 -8.36 -24.82 -9.16
CA GLU A 656 -8.29 -23.40 -8.81
C GLU A 656 -6.90 -22.80 -9.02
N ILE A 657 -5.83 -23.53 -8.71
CA ILE A 657 -4.46 -23.08 -9.02
C ILE A 657 -4.26 -22.96 -10.53
N LEU A 658 -4.73 -23.95 -11.30
CA LEU A 658 -4.65 -23.96 -12.76
C LEU A 658 -5.34 -22.72 -13.34
N TRP A 659 -6.61 -22.49 -12.99
CA TRP A 659 -7.38 -21.39 -13.58
C TRP A 659 -6.98 -20.01 -13.07
N ARG A 660 -6.52 -19.87 -11.81
CA ARG A 660 -5.86 -18.64 -11.35
C ARG A 660 -4.62 -18.36 -12.17
N TYR A 661 -3.82 -19.38 -12.47
CA TYR A 661 -2.64 -19.18 -13.29
C TYR A 661 -2.97 -18.79 -14.74
N PHE A 662 -4.02 -19.36 -15.33
CA PHE A 662 -4.50 -18.96 -16.66
C PHE A 662 -4.79 -17.46 -16.80
N LEU A 663 -5.14 -16.77 -15.70
CA LEU A 663 -5.39 -15.31 -15.70
C LEU A 663 -4.11 -14.49 -15.91
N VAL A 664 -2.94 -15.04 -15.57
CA VAL A 664 -1.66 -14.32 -15.55
C VAL A 664 -0.58 -15.00 -16.42
N ALA A 665 -0.92 -16.11 -17.07
CA ALA A 665 0.00 -16.84 -17.93
C ALA A 665 0.39 -16.04 -19.18
N THR A 666 1.68 -16.07 -19.51
CA THR A 666 2.22 -15.52 -20.75
C THR A 666 1.87 -16.41 -21.95
N THR A 667 1.81 -15.83 -23.15
CA THR A 667 1.34 -16.52 -24.36
C THR A 667 2.13 -17.78 -24.70
N ASP A 668 3.44 -17.79 -24.45
CA ASP A 668 4.33 -18.93 -24.71
C ASP A 668 3.98 -20.20 -23.93
N GLN A 669 3.15 -20.09 -22.89
CA GLN A 669 2.75 -21.23 -22.05
C GLN A 669 1.35 -21.77 -22.37
N LEU A 670 0.53 -20.98 -23.08
CA LEU A 670 -0.89 -21.27 -23.27
C LEU A 670 -1.11 -22.60 -23.97
N GLU A 671 -0.29 -22.95 -24.96
CA GLU A 671 -0.47 -24.20 -25.70
C GLU A 671 -0.50 -25.41 -24.76
N SER A 672 0.50 -25.56 -23.89
CA SER A 672 0.53 -26.66 -22.92
C SER A 672 -0.60 -26.58 -21.88
N LEU A 673 -0.94 -25.37 -21.42
CA LEU A 673 -1.97 -25.19 -20.40
C LEU A 673 -3.37 -25.51 -20.95
N VAL A 674 -3.66 -25.17 -22.20
CA VAL A 674 -4.93 -25.47 -22.87
C VAL A 674 -5.13 -26.98 -22.98
N TYR A 675 -4.09 -27.75 -23.32
CA TYR A 675 -4.17 -29.21 -23.29
C TYR A 675 -4.52 -29.75 -21.91
N ILE A 676 -3.79 -29.30 -20.87
CA ILE A 676 -4.05 -29.71 -19.48
C ILE A 676 -5.49 -29.38 -19.09
N ASN A 677 -5.97 -28.18 -19.39
CA ASN A 677 -7.34 -27.78 -19.11
C ASN A 677 -8.35 -28.65 -19.85
N ASN A 678 -8.14 -28.93 -21.14
CA ASN A 678 -9.08 -29.74 -21.91
C ASN A 678 -9.23 -31.15 -21.33
N ASP A 679 -8.13 -31.78 -20.88
CA ASP A 679 -8.17 -33.07 -20.20
C ASP A 679 -8.97 -33.00 -18.87
N VAL A 680 -8.76 -31.95 -18.09
CA VAL A 680 -9.50 -31.70 -16.84
C VAL A 680 -11.01 -31.55 -17.11
N GLN A 681 -11.38 -30.77 -18.14
CA GLN A 681 -12.76 -30.52 -18.55
C GLN A 681 -13.46 -31.77 -19.15
N LEU A 682 -12.71 -32.66 -19.81
CA LEU A 682 -13.23 -33.92 -20.35
C LEU A 682 -13.33 -35.03 -19.29
N SER A 683 -12.86 -34.78 -18.08
CA SER A 683 -12.90 -35.70 -16.95
C SER A 683 -13.87 -35.20 -15.87
N SER A 684 -14.23 -36.06 -14.91
CA SER A 684 -15.07 -35.65 -13.76
C SER A 684 -14.37 -34.71 -12.76
N LYS A 685 -13.15 -34.24 -13.06
CA LYS A 685 -12.35 -33.37 -12.17
C LYS A 685 -12.84 -31.93 -12.18
N ALA A 686 -13.24 -31.42 -13.34
CA ALA A 686 -13.89 -30.12 -13.44
C ALA A 686 -15.23 -30.10 -12.68
N ASP A 687 -16.02 -31.17 -12.80
CA ASP A 687 -17.28 -31.34 -12.06
C ASP A 687 -17.05 -31.38 -10.54
N GLN A 688 -16.03 -32.13 -10.09
CA GLN A 688 -15.64 -32.18 -8.68
C GLN A 688 -15.31 -30.81 -8.07
N TRP A 689 -14.66 -29.93 -8.83
CA TRP A 689 -14.48 -28.55 -8.39
C TRP A 689 -15.79 -27.78 -8.49
N THR A 690 -16.54 -27.90 -9.58
CA THR A 690 -17.81 -27.18 -9.80
C THR A 690 -18.79 -27.41 -8.65
N ASP A 691 -18.95 -28.67 -8.24
CA ASP A 691 -19.86 -29.11 -7.18
C ASP A 691 -19.35 -28.80 -5.75
N SER A 692 -18.11 -28.31 -5.60
CA SER A 692 -17.54 -27.99 -4.29
C SER A 692 -18.09 -26.68 -3.70
N SER A 693 -18.06 -26.55 -2.37
CA SER A 693 -18.21 -25.23 -1.75
C SER A 693 -17.05 -24.32 -2.15
N LYS A 694 -17.37 -23.08 -2.53
CA LYS A 694 -16.37 -22.05 -2.85
C LYS A 694 -16.14 -21.19 -1.62
N HIS A 695 -14.93 -21.20 -1.07
CA HIS A 695 -14.54 -20.39 0.09
C HIS A 695 -13.70 -19.20 -0.39
N VAL A 696 -14.38 -18.19 -0.93
CA VAL A 696 -13.76 -17.01 -1.54
C VAL A 696 -14.15 -15.77 -0.73
N THR A 697 -13.15 -14.96 -0.36
CA THR A 697 -13.37 -13.67 0.33
C THR A 697 -13.55 -12.55 -0.71
N LEU A 698 -14.09 -11.40 -0.30
CA LEU A 698 -14.22 -10.25 -1.21
C LEU A 698 -12.86 -9.77 -1.76
N ASP A 699 -11.81 -9.78 -0.93
CA ASP A 699 -10.45 -9.41 -1.35
C ASP A 699 -9.86 -10.40 -2.37
N ASP A 700 -10.10 -11.69 -2.20
CA ASP A 700 -9.66 -12.73 -3.13
C ASP A 700 -10.39 -12.61 -4.49
N LEU A 701 -11.70 -12.36 -4.44
CA LEU A 701 -12.51 -12.12 -5.64
C LEU A 701 -12.06 -10.85 -6.37
N ARG A 702 -11.66 -9.79 -5.65
CA ARG A 702 -11.03 -8.59 -6.21
C ARG A 702 -9.76 -8.94 -6.99
N ILE A 703 -8.87 -9.75 -6.42
CA ILE A 703 -7.61 -10.15 -7.08
C ILE A 703 -7.91 -10.90 -8.38
N VAL A 704 -8.79 -11.90 -8.31
CA VAL A 704 -9.17 -12.72 -9.47
C VAL A 704 -9.75 -11.88 -10.60
N LEU A 705 -10.61 -10.92 -10.27
CA LEU A 705 -11.27 -10.09 -11.29
C LEU A 705 -10.36 -9.05 -11.92
N GLN A 706 -9.42 -8.52 -11.16
CA GLN A 706 -8.38 -7.66 -11.74
C GLN A 706 -7.44 -8.44 -12.64
N ALA A 707 -7.09 -9.67 -12.25
CA ALA A 707 -6.30 -10.56 -13.11
C ALA A 707 -7.06 -10.87 -14.41
N TYR A 708 -8.37 -11.18 -14.31
CA TYR A 708 -9.23 -11.40 -15.48
C TYR A 708 -9.29 -10.18 -16.39
N THR A 709 -9.56 -9.01 -15.82
CA THR A 709 -9.71 -7.78 -16.58
C THR A 709 -8.41 -7.39 -17.26
N GLY A 710 -7.28 -7.47 -16.54
CA GLY A 710 -5.96 -7.25 -17.12
C GLY A 710 -5.65 -8.24 -18.24
N ARG A 711 -6.09 -9.50 -18.13
CA ARG A 711 -5.94 -10.50 -19.19
C ARG A 711 -6.80 -10.20 -20.43
N MET A 712 -8.01 -9.68 -20.24
CA MET A 712 -8.94 -9.37 -21.33
C MET A 712 -8.67 -8.01 -21.99
N SER A 713 -7.94 -7.11 -21.33
CA SER A 713 -7.46 -5.80 -21.82
C SER A 713 -6.91 -5.78 -23.25
N LEU A 714 -7.43 -4.91 -24.11
CA LEU A 714 -6.92 -4.69 -25.48
C LEU A 714 -5.69 -3.77 -25.56
N VAL A 715 -5.15 -3.27 -24.44
CA VAL A 715 -4.15 -2.20 -24.49
C VAL A 715 -2.70 -2.68 -24.36
N ASP A 716 -1.92 -2.27 -25.36
CA ASP A 716 -0.47 -2.33 -25.56
C ASP A 716 0.37 -2.90 -24.40
N SER A 717 0.42 -4.23 -24.34
CA SER A 717 1.40 -4.97 -23.58
C SER A 717 2.00 -6.07 -24.48
N PRO A 718 3.33 -6.13 -24.68
CA PRO A 718 3.97 -7.14 -25.53
C PRO A 718 3.76 -8.59 -25.02
N THR A 719 3.20 -8.77 -23.82
CA THR A 719 2.91 -10.07 -23.20
C THR A 719 1.53 -10.65 -23.52
N TYR A 720 0.67 -9.94 -24.27
CA TYR A 720 -0.73 -10.31 -24.50
C TYR A 720 -1.07 -10.26 -25.99
N LEU A 721 -0.88 -11.40 -26.66
CA LEU A 721 -1.23 -11.64 -28.07
C LEU A 721 -2.66 -12.20 -28.20
N SER A 722 -3.15 -12.28 -29.44
CA SER A 722 -4.48 -12.78 -29.83
C SER A 722 -4.91 -14.00 -29.02
N PHE A 723 -6.06 -13.90 -28.37
CA PHE A 723 -6.57 -14.90 -27.45
C PHE A 723 -7.55 -15.84 -28.17
N GLU A 724 -7.48 -17.15 -27.93
CA GLU A 724 -8.46 -18.09 -28.50
C GLU A 724 -9.78 -18.04 -27.73
N ILE A 725 -10.91 -18.23 -28.44
CA ILE A 725 -12.25 -18.22 -27.82
C ILE A 725 -12.38 -19.27 -26.71
N ASN A 726 -11.70 -20.41 -26.83
CA ASN A 726 -11.69 -21.48 -25.82
C ASN A 726 -11.03 -21.02 -24.51
N ALA A 727 -10.00 -20.19 -24.58
CA ALA A 727 -9.36 -19.64 -23.39
C ALA A 727 -10.26 -18.62 -22.67
N ILE A 728 -11.08 -17.86 -23.41
CA ILE A 728 -12.11 -16.97 -22.83
C ILE A 728 -13.15 -17.80 -22.07
N LEU A 729 -13.63 -18.88 -22.67
CA LEU A 729 -14.62 -19.76 -22.05
C LEU A 729 -14.13 -20.32 -20.72
N VAL A 730 -12.87 -20.77 -20.66
CA VAL A 730 -12.26 -21.30 -19.43
C VAL A 730 -12.22 -20.24 -18.34
N LEU A 731 -11.69 -19.07 -18.66
CA LEU A 731 -11.55 -17.97 -17.70
C LEU A 731 -12.91 -17.47 -17.23
N LEU A 732 -13.86 -17.28 -18.15
CA LEU A 732 -15.19 -16.81 -17.80
C LEU A 732 -15.91 -17.83 -16.91
N ASN A 733 -15.87 -19.12 -17.27
CA ASN A 733 -16.48 -20.17 -16.45
C ASN A 733 -15.86 -20.25 -15.04
N PHE A 734 -14.54 -20.11 -14.92
CA PHE A 734 -13.88 -20.05 -13.61
C PHE A 734 -14.39 -18.86 -12.78
N VAL A 735 -14.34 -17.66 -13.36
CA VAL A 735 -14.70 -16.42 -12.68
C VAL A 735 -16.17 -16.42 -12.28
N THR A 736 -17.08 -16.85 -13.15
CA THR A 736 -18.52 -16.88 -12.85
C THR A 736 -18.87 -17.87 -11.75
N GLN A 737 -18.16 -19.00 -11.66
CA GLN A 737 -18.38 -20.02 -10.63
C GLN A 737 -17.90 -19.62 -9.22
N ILE A 738 -17.04 -18.61 -9.10
CA ILE A 738 -16.58 -18.07 -7.80
C ILE A 738 -17.28 -16.77 -7.40
N MET A 739 -18.13 -16.22 -8.27
CA MET A 739 -18.94 -15.04 -7.95
C MET A 739 -19.83 -15.31 -6.75
N GLN A 740 -19.92 -14.32 -5.85
CA GLN A 740 -20.81 -14.37 -4.70
C GLN A 740 -21.78 -13.17 -4.74
N PRO A 741 -22.95 -13.26 -4.07
CA PRO A 741 -23.80 -12.09 -3.89
C PRO A 741 -23.02 -10.94 -3.23
N GLY A 742 -23.16 -9.73 -3.77
CA GLY A 742 -22.41 -8.54 -3.37
C GLY A 742 -21.23 -8.16 -4.28
N VAL A 743 -21.07 -8.79 -5.45
CA VAL A 743 -20.10 -8.40 -6.49
C VAL A 743 -20.71 -8.12 -7.87
N GLU A 744 -22.02 -7.84 -7.91
CA GLU A 744 -22.84 -7.70 -9.12
C GLU A 744 -22.35 -6.62 -10.08
N PHE A 745 -21.73 -5.58 -9.54
CA PHE A 745 -21.15 -4.46 -10.27
C PHE A 745 -19.83 -4.75 -10.99
N LEU A 746 -19.24 -5.92 -10.75
CA LEU A 746 -18.08 -6.38 -11.51
C LEU A 746 -18.53 -7.02 -12.82
N LEU A 747 -19.84 -7.25 -13.00
CA LEU A 747 -20.39 -7.81 -14.23
C LEU A 747 -20.25 -6.86 -15.43
N PRO A 748 -20.52 -5.54 -15.34
CA PRO A 748 -20.28 -4.64 -16.48
C PRO A 748 -18.85 -4.66 -17.03
N PRO A 749 -17.76 -4.52 -16.24
CA PRO A 749 -16.40 -4.63 -16.79
C PRO A 749 -16.05 -6.07 -17.20
N LEU A 750 -16.53 -7.10 -16.50
CA LEU A 750 -16.36 -8.49 -16.91
C LEU A 750 -16.95 -8.74 -18.31
N ILE A 751 -18.21 -8.35 -18.50
CA ILE A 751 -18.96 -8.51 -19.75
C ILE A 751 -18.34 -7.62 -20.84
N GLY A 752 -18.10 -6.33 -20.56
CA GLY A 752 -17.54 -5.38 -21.52
C GLY A 752 -16.21 -5.84 -22.08
N ASN A 753 -15.25 -6.20 -21.22
CA ASN A 753 -13.94 -6.68 -21.67
C ASN A 753 -14.02 -8.04 -22.40
N THR A 754 -14.96 -8.90 -22.01
CA THR A 754 -15.22 -10.15 -22.73
C THR A 754 -15.74 -9.90 -24.13
N LEU A 755 -16.71 -8.98 -24.28
CA LEU A 755 -17.29 -8.61 -25.56
C LEU A 755 -16.27 -7.92 -26.46
N ASP A 756 -15.45 -7.04 -25.92
CA ASP A 756 -14.35 -6.38 -26.65
C ASP A 756 -13.37 -7.40 -27.21
N ARG A 757 -12.99 -8.39 -26.40
CA ARG A 757 -12.09 -9.46 -26.85
C ARG A 757 -12.74 -10.37 -27.90
N ILE A 758 -14.02 -10.69 -27.75
CA ILE A 758 -14.78 -11.43 -28.78
C ILE A 758 -14.82 -10.64 -30.08
N TRP A 759 -15.05 -9.33 -30.00
CA TRP A 759 -15.09 -8.45 -31.16
C TRP A 759 -13.74 -8.41 -31.90
N GLU A 760 -12.63 -8.38 -31.16
CA GLU A 760 -11.28 -8.50 -31.72
C GLU A 760 -11.08 -9.85 -32.46
N ILE A 761 -11.50 -10.97 -31.85
CA ILE A 761 -11.41 -12.31 -32.45
C ILE A 761 -12.22 -12.37 -33.76
N ILE A 762 -13.42 -11.80 -33.78
CA ILE A 762 -14.27 -11.74 -34.98
C ILE A 762 -13.57 -10.93 -36.08
N ASN A 763 -13.01 -9.76 -35.75
CA ASN A 763 -12.35 -8.89 -36.73
C ASN A 763 -11.05 -9.48 -37.29
N ASN A 764 -10.36 -10.33 -36.52
CA ASN A 764 -9.09 -10.92 -36.89
C ASN A 764 -9.21 -12.27 -37.64
N LYS A 765 -10.40 -12.87 -37.72
CA LYS A 765 -10.62 -14.16 -38.42
C LYS A 765 -11.29 -13.98 -39.79
N LYS A 766 -11.01 -14.91 -40.72
CA LYS A 766 -11.71 -15.01 -42.02
C LYS A 766 -13.12 -15.60 -41.80
N GLU A 767 -14.09 -15.17 -42.61
CA GLU A 767 -15.56 -15.30 -42.43
C GLU A 767 -16.17 -16.72 -42.23
N ASP A 768 -15.42 -17.81 -42.03
CA ASP A 768 -15.94 -19.20 -42.07
C ASP A 768 -15.52 -20.13 -40.91
N ASP A 769 -15.00 -19.62 -39.78
CA ASP A 769 -14.60 -20.48 -38.64
C ASP A 769 -15.80 -20.88 -37.75
N GLN A 770 -16.41 -22.03 -38.07
CA GLN A 770 -17.54 -22.60 -37.32
C GLN A 770 -17.23 -22.86 -35.83
N GLU A 771 -16.01 -23.27 -35.47
CA GLU A 771 -15.65 -23.52 -34.07
C GLU A 771 -15.65 -22.22 -33.26
N THR A 772 -15.18 -21.14 -33.87
CA THR A 772 -15.23 -19.80 -33.24
C THR A 772 -16.66 -19.34 -33.02
N ILE A 773 -17.55 -19.52 -34.01
CA ILE A 773 -18.96 -19.14 -33.89
C ILE A 773 -19.65 -19.92 -32.76
N ILE A 774 -19.41 -21.24 -32.68
CA ILE A 774 -19.93 -22.09 -31.60
C ILE A 774 -19.38 -21.63 -30.24
N GLY A 775 -18.08 -21.33 -30.18
CA GLY A 775 -17.42 -20.83 -28.98
C GLY A 775 -18.02 -19.52 -28.49
N ILE A 776 -18.27 -18.56 -29.39
CA ILE A 776 -18.94 -17.29 -29.09
C ILE A 776 -20.35 -17.54 -28.53
N GLY A 777 -21.13 -18.44 -29.15
CA GLY A 777 -22.45 -18.82 -28.66
C GLY A 777 -22.41 -19.39 -27.24
N ARG A 778 -21.39 -20.18 -26.90
CA ARG A 778 -21.17 -20.68 -25.53
C ARG A 778 -20.83 -19.57 -24.55
N VAL A 779 -20.03 -18.58 -24.95
CA VAL A 779 -19.72 -17.42 -24.10
C VAL A 779 -20.99 -16.64 -23.80
N PHE A 780 -21.80 -16.33 -24.82
CA PHE A 780 -23.10 -15.68 -24.62
C PHE A 780 -24.05 -16.51 -23.75
N GLY A 781 -24.04 -17.84 -23.87
CA GLY A 781 -24.82 -18.73 -23.01
C GLY A 781 -24.37 -18.73 -21.54
N LEU A 782 -23.08 -18.53 -21.25
CA LEU A 782 -22.57 -18.35 -19.89
C LEU A 782 -22.96 -16.97 -19.34
N ILE A 783 -22.72 -15.90 -20.12
CA ILE A 783 -23.12 -14.54 -19.73
C ILE A 783 -24.64 -14.49 -19.47
N GLY A 784 -25.45 -15.06 -20.35
CA GLY A 784 -26.90 -15.07 -20.22
C GLY A 784 -27.41 -15.82 -18.98
N ARG A 785 -26.82 -16.97 -18.65
CA ARG A 785 -27.19 -17.71 -17.42
C ARG A 785 -26.90 -16.90 -16.15
N TYR A 786 -25.71 -16.30 -16.06
CA TYR A 786 -25.30 -15.55 -14.88
C TYR A 786 -25.94 -14.16 -14.78
N ALA A 787 -26.07 -13.42 -15.90
CA ALA A 787 -26.58 -12.05 -15.90
C ALA A 787 -28.11 -11.95 -15.80
N VAL A 788 -28.87 -12.98 -16.22
CA VAL A 788 -30.33 -12.87 -16.38
C VAL A 788 -31.13 -13.66 -15.35
N LEU A 789 -30.65 -14.82 -14.88
CA LEU A 789 -31.42 -15.68 -13.96
C LEU A 789 -31.00 -15.47 -12.50
N ASP A 790 -29.76 -15.80 -12.16
CA ASP A 790 -29.27 -15.72 -10.77
C ASP A 790 -29.18 -14.27 -10.27
N LEU A 791 -28.84 -13.34 -11.16
CA LEU A 791 -28.71 -11.92 -10.82
C LEU A 791 -30.08 -11.26 -10.58
N VAL A 792 -31.08 -11.52 -11.43
CA VAL A 792 -32.43 -10.93 -11.26
C VAL A 792 -33.10 -11.44 -9.99
N GLU A 793 -32.92 -12.70 -9.63
CA GLU A 793 -33.40 -13.24 -8.35
C GLU A 793 -32.66 -12.64 -7.14
N THR A 794 -31.35 -12.37 -7.26
CA THR A 794 -30.55 -11.76 -6.19
C THR A 794 -30.82 -10.25 -6.04
N LEU A 795 -31.05 -9.56 -7.17
CA LEU A 795 -31.42 -8.13 -7.27
C LEU A 795 -32.80 -7.85 -6.68
N ALA A 796 -33.75 -8.76 -6.87
CA ALA A 796 -35.11 -8.61 -6.36
C ALA A 796 -35.21 -8.53 -4.82
N GLY A 797 -34.14 -8.90 -4.10
CA GLY A 797 -34.10 -8.92 -2.63
C GLY A 797 -33.15 -7.90 -1.98
N ARG A 798 -32.48 -7.00 -2.72
CA ARG A 798 -31.46 -6.09 -2.17
C ARG A 798 -31.72 -4.63 -2.53
N ASP A 799 -31.25 -3.74 -1.65
CA ASP A 799 -31.37 -2.29 -1.82
C ASP A 799 -30.26 -1.74 -2.74
N LEU A 800 -30.65 -0.85 -3.65
CA LEU A 800 -29.80 -0.31 -4.72
C LEU A 800 -28.52 0.39 -4.20
N PRO A 801 -28.52 1.12 -3.07
CA PRO A 801 -27.32 1.71 -2.48
C PRO A 801 -26.30 0.69 -1.94
N ASP A 802 -26.71 -0.46 -1.40
CA ASP A 802 -25.78 -1.53 -0.96
C ASP A 802 -25.05 -2.12 -2.17
N MET A 803 -25.75 -2.25 -3.29
CA MET A 803 -25.19 -2.72 -4.54
C MET A 803 -24.19 -1.74 -5.15
N VAL A 804 -24.49 -0.44 -5.13
CA VAL A 804 -23.60 0.63 -5.62
C VAL A 804 -22.40 0.85 -4.68
N ALA A 805 -22.56 0.73 -3.36
CA ALA A 805 -21.44 0.86 -2.42
C ALA A 805 -20.45 -0.30 -2.56
N ARG A 806 -20.96 -1.54 -2.66
CA ARG A 806 -20.12 -2.69 -3.01
C ARG A 806 -19.45 -2.45 -4.35
N ALA A 807 -20.14 -1.78 -5.27
CA ALA A 807 -19.61 -1.48 -6.59
C ALA A 807 -18.31 -0.74 -6.69
N MET A 808 -18.17 0.22 -5.81
CA MET A 808 -17.04 1.11 -5.81
C MET A 808 -15.82 0.45 -5.14
N ILE A 809 -16.03 -0.56 -4.28
CA ILE A 809 -15.00 -1.26 -3.46
C ILE A 809 -14.10 -2.22 -4.26
N VAL A 810 -14.53 -2.76 -5.41
CA VAL A 810 -13.75 -3.82 -6.13
C VAL A 810 -13.19 -3.36 -7.49
N LEU A 811 -13.58 -2.16 -7.96
CA LEU A 811 -13.06 -1.55 -9.19
C LEU A 811 -11.69 -0.85 -9.05
N GLU A 812 -11.05 -0.90 -7.89
CA GLU A 812 -9.78 -0.20 -7.62
C GLU A 812 -8.53 -1.06 -7.84
N PRO A 813 -7.53 -0.63 -8.63
CA PRO A 813 -6.35 -1.41 -8.99
C PRO A 813 -5.40 -1.73 -7.82
N TYR A 814 -4.85 -2.97 -7.81
CA TYR A 814 -4.05 -3.55 -6.71
C TYR A 814 -2.68 -2.91 -6.41
N SER A 815 -2.17 -1.96 -7.20
CA SER A 815 -0.96 -1.23 -6.79
C SER A 815 -0.72 0.09 -7.53
N THR A 816 -0.02 1.00 -6.86
CA THR A 816 0.52 2.25 -7.44
C THR A 816 1.72 2.03 -8.39
N LYS A 817 2.14 0.77 -8.60
CA LYS A 817 3.31 0.37 -9.42
C LYS A 817 2.99 -0.72 -10.46
N ALA A 818 1.73 -0.98 -10.78
CA ALA A 818 1.42 -1.81 -11.95
C ALA A 818 1.97 -1.12 -13.20
N SER A 819 2.60 -1.86 -14.11
CA SER A 819 3.00 -1.32 -15.41
C SER A 819 1.78 -0.67 -16.05
N GLU A 820 1.95 0.51 -16.67
CA GLU A 820 0.86 1.27 -17.31
C GLU A 820 0.00 0.38 -18.22
N SER A 821 0.57 -0.70 -18.76
CA SER A 821 -0.09 -1.75 -19.55
C SER A 821 -1.28 -2.46 -18.87
N TYR A 822 -1.33 -2.56 -17.54
CA TYR A 822 -2.44 -3.21 -16.80
C TYR A 822 -3.62 -2.26 -16.56
N MET A 823 -3.36 -0.95 -16.46
CA MET A 823 -4.38 0.07 -16.14
C MET A 823 -5.32 0.37 -17.30
N TYR A 824 -4.83 0.24 -18.52
CA TYR A 824 -5.61 0.57 -19.72
C TYR A 824 -6.67 -0.49 -20.09
N GLY A 825 -6.63 -1.68 -19.48
CA GLY A 825 -7.61 -2.74 -19.71
C GLY A 825 -8.89 -2.62 -18.91
N VAL A 826 -8.81 -2.06 -17.72
CA VAL A 826 -9.96 -1.92 -16.82
C VAL A 826 -10.86 -0.76 -17.27
N LEU A 827 -10.29 0.22 -17.99
CA LEU A 827 -10.94 1.48 -18.37
C LEU A 827 -11.01 1.68 -19.90
N GLY A 828 -11.02 0.60 -20.67
CA GLY A 828 -11.18 0.65 -22.13
C GLY A 828 -12.46 1.38 -22.54
N LYS A 829 -12.29 2.48 -23.28
CA LYS A 829 -13.28 3.34 -23.98
C LYS A 829 -14.70 2.77 -24.13
N HIS A 830 -15.53 2.82 -23.09
CA HIS A 830 -16.96 2.55 -23.25
C HIS A 830 -17.81 3.48 -22.38
N ASP A 831 -17.79 4.75 -22.73
CA ASP A 831 -18.81 5.74 -22.33
C ASP A 831 -20.23 5.39 -22.87
N GLY A 832 -20.36 4.32 -23.67
CA GLY A 832 -21.59 3.96 -24.37
C GLY A 832 -22.38 2.75 -23.83
N ILE A 833 -21.77 1.82 -23.07
CA ILE A 833 -22.42 0.53 -22.74
C ILE A 833 -23.04 0.51 -21.33
N ILE A 834 -22.56 1.37 -20.41
CA ILE A 834 -23.11 1.47 -19.03
C ILE A 834 -24.55 2.03 -19.01
N LEU A 835 -25.02 2.62 -20.11
CA LEU A 835 -26.39 3.15 -20.23
C LEU A 835 -27.41 2.16 -20.81
N ALA A 836 -27.02 0.92 -21.15
CA ALA A 836 -27.90 -0.04 -21.82
C ALA A 836 -28.16 -1.36 -21.06
N ALA A 837 -27.51 -1.60 -19.92
CA ALA A 837 -27.87 -2.66 -18.97
C ALA A 837 -28.64 -2.05 -17.80
#